data_AF-A0A074SC96-F1
#
_entry.id   AF-A0A074SC96-F1
#
_cell.length_a   1.000
_cell.length_b   1.000
_cell.length_c   1.000
_cell.angle_alpha   90.00
_cell.angle_beta   90.00
_cell.angle_gamma   90.00
#
_symmetry.space_group_name_H-M   'P 1'
#
loop_
_entity.id
_entity.type
_entity.pdbx_description
1 polymer ?
#
loop_
_entity_poly.entity_id
_entity_poly.type
_entity_poly.pdbx_seq_one_letter_code
_entity_poly.pdbx_strand_id
1 'polypeptide(L)'
;MPEIRFWSAPGNTNTALPGPGPRPPHKRTRSNIEPGDLERPVIHIYWPTSRPLQFAIVLAAGSVCILILVLLSPSSATRNPGRTVQEPGWLKDSFLDALVKCENGLLPPDTRDDPEFVFPFAESPMAHLATKYRALTYTQHDSPLALTKRLAQRNALGLVRECLNHTVAQGVPCPHGLAPRSPPALDVVWTWTNGSDPLHFRARRMAEMAEPRFLQPPAPRGKKNENVGAEDKLFREHDELRHSLRSVLEHFRRWTTHFQVLVADFPFPSCNLTQSRHVRLSQIPQWLNKSRTDGSISLDIVPHSQFMSGYRQSTFSSLSIESQFANLNVSEAFIYMNDDIFFMAPMTPWDFYTSAYGPVLRMQSDLMVPPLTRETKKAYGEWQTLQYSNQLLGDRFGQRYRPYTTHEAKTLVKSMVDEVTITWHSELHHTGQQRFRMNPEAKDAYLPFLATHWMVERHREALLWSWVVARIGGDDDEWGPVQSAQAWKELGGVDDKDLIDVRRKARSTLHEDHILNVLESTGDPTIGRSQYAFVSRDGYPYAGLGRFGWKNWPVFQPSRSSDAPGIYSDPAARCSISRTECLAASNARIRGASGIFTRLAFEVPHCGDCVITALVASSGDLGLSAFLPEPDRAWMSWKDAAEPSTAIAPHLPLVANYRAANFTLSHVFTQSRGETTSVRDWVVELVARYRFTIGLTPSHFAMLRNPNSIKALFGRFEKKIHPDDTIQDIMMLCLNDDISLQPERADTLLRKWQAQRWPRKADWEL
;
A
#
# COMPACT_ATOMS: atom_id res chain seq x y z
N MET A 1 -25.37 -5.25 36.83
CA MET A 1 -26.66 -5.22 36.08
C MET A 1 -26.55 -4.26 34.91
N PRO A 2 -26.98 -4.63 33.69
CA PRO A 2 -26.87 -5.96 33.07
C PRO A 2 -25.97 -5.89 31.82
N GLU A 3 -24.94 -6.73 31.69
CA GLU A 3 -24.96 -8.11 31.15
C GLU A 3 -25.38 -8.21 29.67
N ILE A 4 -24.39 -8.34 28.78
CA ILE A 4 -24.60 -8.77 27.39
C ILE A 4 -24.15 -10.23 27.30
N ARG A 5 -25.11 -11.11 27.02
CA ARG A 5 -24.98 -12.57 26.99
C ARG A 5 -24.34 -13.06 25.69
N PHE A 6 -23.35 -13.93 25.83
CA PHE A 6 -22.84 -14.79 24.76
C PHE A 6 -23.81 -15.97 24.55
N TRP A 7 -24.16 -16.26 23.30
CA TRP A 7 -24.88 -17.49 22.95
C TRP A 7 -23.88 -18.65 22.86
N SER A 8 -23.87 -19.49 23.89
CA SER A 8 -23.26 -20.81 23.91
C SER A 8 -24.14 -21.82 23.17
N ALA A 9 -23.56 -22.59 22.25
CA ALA A 9 -24.19 -23.76 21.66
C ALA A 9 -24.18 -24.94 22.66
N PRO A 10 -25.27 -25.70 22.83
CA PRO A 10 -25.27 -26.90 23.65
C PRO A 10 -24.71 -28.10 22.88
N GLY A 11 -23.85 -28.87 23.54
CA GLY A 11 -23.41 -30.19 23.11
C GLY A 11 -24.18 -31.33 23.77
N ASN A 12 -23.77 -32.56 23.41
CA ASN A 12 -24.22 -33.91 23.79
C ASN A 12 -25.38 -34.50 22.97
N THR A 13 -25.39 -35.76 22.52
CA THR A 13 -24.45 -36.93 22.54
C THR A 13 -25.05 -38.04 21.66
N ASN A 14 -24.18 -38.89 21.09
CA ASN A 14 -24.39 -40.30 20.69
C ASN A 14 -25.42 -40.67 19.61
N THR A 15 -24.97 -41.22 18.47
CA THR A 15 -24.96 -42.68 18.20
C THR A 15 -24.51 -43.04 16.76
N ALA A 16 -23.64 -44.05 16.68
CA ALA A 16 -23.47 -45.09 15.63
C ALA A 16 -23.23 -44.74 14.13
N LEU A 17 -22.03 -45.11 13.66
CA LEU A 17 -21.69 -45.60 12.30
C LEU A 17 -22.50 -46.88 11.95
N PRO A 18 -22.63 -47.35 10.67
CA PRO A 18 -21.59 -47.46 9.63
C PRO A 18 -22.05 -47.10 8.18
N GLY A 19 -21.17 -46.68 7.27
CA GLY A 19 -20.38 -47.55 6.39
C GLY A 19 -20.68 -47.20 4.90
N PRO A 20 -19.69 -47.23 3.97
CA PRO A 20 -19.82 -46.66 2.63
C PRO A 20 -20.23 -47.71 1.57
N GLY A 21 -20.96 -47.28 0.53
CA GLY A 21 -21.27 -48.14 -0.61
C GLY A 21 -21.73 -47.34 -1.85
N PRO A 22 -21.32 -47.74 -3.07
CA PRO A 22 -21.28 -46.89 -4.24
C PRO A 22 -22.58 -46.96 -5.06
N ARG A 23 -22.85 -45.93 -5.87
CA ARG A 23 -23.88 -45.97 -6.91
C ARG A 23 -23.35 -45.54 -8.29
N PRO A 24 -23.95 -46.08 -9.38
CA PRO A 24 -23.26 -46.54 -10.58
C PRO A 24 -23.43 -45.59 -11.79
N PRO A 25 -22.82 -45.90 -12.96
CA PRO A 25 -22.71 -44.99 -14.11
C PRO A 25 -23.81 -45.18 -15.18
N HIS A 26 -23.76 -44.25 -16.17
CA HIS A 26 -24.49 -44.19 -17.45
C HIS A 26 -25.87 -43.51 -17.41
N LYS A 27 -26.26 -42.66 -18.38
CA LYS A 27 -26.05 -42.77 -19.83
C LYS A 27 -25.88 -41.40 -20.52
N ARG A 28 -25.04 -41.43 -21.57
CA ARG A 28 -24.99 -40.49 -22.69
C ARG A 28 -26.33 -40.47 -23.43
N THR A 29 -26.75 -39.29 -23.86
CA THR A 29 -27.44 -39.09 -25.13
C THR A 29 -26.71 -38.01 -25.92
N ARG A 30 -26.19 -38.41 -27.08
CA ARG A 30 -25.74 -37.52 -28.15
C ARG A 30 -26.97 -36.91 -28.82
N SER A 31 -26.95 -35.61 -29.07
CA SER A 31 -27.61 -35.04 -30.25
C SER A 31 -26.57 -34.22 -31.00
N ASN A 32 -26.26 -34.67 -32.22
CA ASN A 32 -25.44 -33.98 -33.20
C ASN A 32 -26.23 -32.80 -33.77
N ILE A 33 -25.67 -31.59 -33.70
CA ILE A 33 -25.95 -30.50 -34.65
C ILE A 33 -24.60 -29.82 -34.93
N GLU A 34 -24.22 -29.77 -36.21
CA GLU A 34 -23.01 -29.10 -36.72
C GLU A 34 -23.23 -27.58 -36.91
N PRO A 35 -22.15 -26.79 -37.02
CA PRO A 35 -22.17 -25.35 -36.83
C PRO A 35 -22.48 -24.60 -38.14
N GLY A 36 -23.48 -23.73 -38.10
CA GLY A 36 -23.84 -22.86 -39.22
C GLY A 36 -24.48 -21.57 -38.75
N ASP A 37 -23.81 -20.46 -39.07
CA ASP A 37 -24.31 -19.09 -39.22
C ASP A 37 -24.82 -18.28 -38.00
N LEU A 38 -24.00 -17.26 -37.70
CA LEU A 38 -24.38 -15.87 -37.43
C LEU A 38 -25.49 -15.61 -36.38
N GLU A 39 -25.07 -15.42 -35.13
CA GLU A 39 -25.80 -14.51 -34.22
C GLU A 39 -24.88 -13.39 -33.75
N ARG A 40 -25.14 -12.19 -34.30
CA ARG A 40 -24.62 -10.93 -33.76
C ARG A 40 -25.09 -10.82 -32.31
N PRO A 41 -24.21 -10.53 -31.32
CA PRO A 41 -24.68 -10.24 -29.98
C PRO A 41 -25.51 -8.94 -30.02
N VAL A 42 -26.82 -9.08 -29.85
CA VAL A 42 -27.71 -7.94 -29.62
C VAL A 42 -27.48 -7.47 -28.19
N ILE A 43 -26.80 -6.32 -28.05
CA ILE A 43 -26.54 -5.68 -26.76
C ILE A 43 -27.85 -5.01 -26.31
N HIS A 44 -28.50 -5.59 -25.29
CA HIS A 44 -29.57 -4.90 -24.57
C HIS A 44 -28.98 -4.03 -23.46
N ILE A 45 -28.89 -2.72 -23.70
CA ILE A 45 -28.49 -1.73 -22.69
C ILE A 45 -29.71 -1.46 -21.80
N TYR A 46 -29.69 -1.90 -20.54
CA TYR A 46 -30.70 -1.53 -19.55
C TYR A 46 -30.32 -0.22 -18.87
N TRP A 47 -31.17 0.80 -19.02
CA TRP A 47 -31.05 2.07 -18.32
C TRP A 47 -31.72 1.99 -16.94
N PRO A 48 -31.10 2.50 -15.87
CA PRO A 48 -31.82 2.79 -14.64
C PRO A 48 -32.51 4.14 -14.82
N THR A 49 -33.67 4.17 -15.48
CA THR A 49 -34.56 5.33 -15.35
C THR A 49 -35.21 5.27 -13.98
N SER A 50 -34.78 6.14 -13.08
CA SER A 50 -35.50 6.42 -11.84
C SER A 50 -36.79 7.16 -12.17
N ARG A 51 -37.87 6.41 -12.43
CA ARG A 51 -39.29 6.75 -12.20
C ARG A 51 -40.15 5.52 -12.52
N PRO A 52 -41.11 5.14 -11.66
CA PRO A 52 -42.02 4.05 -12.00
C PRO A 52 -42.89 4.49 -13.17
N LEU A 53 -42.87 3.74 -14.28
CA LEU A 53 -43.97 3.78 -15.25
C LEU A 53 -45.24 3.38 -14.51
N GLN A 54 -46.08 4.35 -14.18
CA GLN A 54 -47.47 4.07 -13.84
C GLN A 54 -48.19 3.71 -15.15
N PHE A 55 -48.33 2.41 -15.41
CA PHE A 55 -49.32 1.94 -16.36
C PHE A 55 -50.70 2.17 -15.75
N ALA A 56 -51.40 3.20 -16.21
CA ALA A 56 -52.84 3.30 -16.02
C ALA A 56 -53.51 2.48 -17.13
N ILE A 57 -54.05 1.31 -16.77
CA ILE A 57 -55.02 0.60 -17.61
C ILE A 57 -56.31 1.41 -17.57
N VAL A 58 -56.72 1.96 -18.71
CA VAL A 58 -58.07 2.49 -18.89
C VAL A 58 -58.80 1.56 -19.85
N LEU A 59 -59.68 0.73 -19.29
CA LEU A 59 -60.73 0.05 -20.03
C LEU A 59 -61.70 1.11 -20.54
N ALA A 60 -61.90 1.14 -21.85
CA ALA A 60 -62.90 1.98 -22.48
C ALA A 60 -64.30 1.45 -22.15
N ALA A 61 -65.04 2.19 -21.32
CA ALA A 61 -66.50 2.20 -21.33
C ALA A 61 -67.00 3.59 -20.92
N GLY A 62 -67.53 4.32 -21.90
CA GLY A 62 -68.54 5.37 -21.72
C GLY A 62 -68.20 6.61 -20.89
N SER A 63 -68.03 7.74 -21.59
CA SER A 63 -68.54 9.07 -21.21
C SER A 63 -67.81 9.89 -20.12
N VAL A 64 -67.07 10.90 -20.60
CA VAL A 64 -66.82 12.26 -20.04
C VAL A 64 -65.94 12.40 -18.78
N CYS A 65 -64.79 13.12 -18.88
CA CYS A 65 -64.54 14.41 -18.17
C CYS A 65 -63.09 14.95 -18.27
N ILE A 66 -63.00 16.14 -18.89
CA ILE A 66 -62.23 17.37 -18.54
C ILE A 66 -60.72 17.26 -18.17
N LEU A 67 -59.89 17.84 -19.04
CA LEU A 67 -58.47 18.17 -18.83
C LEU A 67 -58.35 19.60 -18.26
N ILE A 68 -57.70 19.80 -17.11
CA ILE A 68 -57.26 21.12 -16.62
C ILE A 68 -55.74 21.19 -16.75
N LEU A 69 -55.24 22.13 -17.57
CA LEU A 69 -53.83 22.48 -17.71
C LEU A 69 -53.49 23.62 -16.75
N VAL A 70 -52.58 23.38 -15.81
CA VAL A 70 -51.90 24.46 -15.05
C VAL A 70 -50.46 24.55 -15.55
N LEU A 71 -50.16 25.69 -16.18
CA LEU A 71 -48.80 26.09 -16.58
C LEU A 71 -48.03 26.54 -15.34
N LEU A 72 -46.89 25.90 -15.06
CA LEU A 72 -45.84 26.44 -14.20
C LEU A 72 -44.53 26.49 -14.99
N SER A 73 -43.99 27.71 -15.14
CA SER A 73 -42.69 28.01 -15.75
C SER A 73 -41.54 27.45 -14.92
N PRO A 74 -40.43 26.98 -15.53
CA PRO A 74 -39.19 26.76 -14.82
C PRO A 74 -38.34 28.04 -14.78
N SER A 75 -38.11 28.57 -13.57
CA SER A 75 -37.15 29.65 -13.33
C SER A 75 -35.71 29.11 -13.25
N SER A 76 -34.88 29.59 -14.17
CA SER A 76 -33.42 29.79 -14.10
C SER A 76 -32.56 28.78 -13.33
N ALA A 77 -31.92 27.87 -14.07
CA ALA A 77 -30.70 27.22 -13.63
C ALA A 77 -29.56 28.26 -13.62
N THR A 78 -28.94 28.46 -12.45
CA THR A 78 -27.73 29.25 -12.29
C THR A 78 -26.57 28.59 -13.04
N ARG A 79 -26.16 29.19 -14.17
CA ARG A 79 -24.91 28.84 -14.87
C ARG A 79 -23.73 29.23 -14.00
N ASN A 80 -22.87 28.26 -13.71
CA ASN A 80 -21.55 28.48 -13.13
C ASN A 80 -20.70 29.21 -14.18
N PRO A 81 -20.09 30.38 -13.90
CA PRO A 81 -19.25 31.09 -14.86
C PRO A 81 -17.84 30.48 -14.85
N GLY A 82 -17.72 29.21 -15.24
CA GLY A 82 -16.44 28.66 -15.67
C GLY A 82 -16.15 29.16 -17.08
N ARG A 83 -14.91 29.58 -17.33
CA ARG A 83 -14.37 29.92 -18.66
C ARG A 83 -14.99 29.03 -19.75
N THR A 84 -15.51 29.61 -20.82
CA THR A 84 -16.05 28.89 -21.99
C THR A 84 -14.94 28.06 -22.63
N VAL A 85 -14.73 26.85 -22.13
CA VAL A 85 -14.01 25.79 -22.86
C VAL A 85 -14.88 25.51 -24.08
N GLN A 86 -14.30 25.66 -25.27
CA GLN A 86 -15.03 25.49 -26.53
C GLN A 86 -15.43 24.01 -26.62
N GLU A 87 -16.72 23.73 -26.47
CA GLU A 87 -17.26 22.39 -26.72
C GLU A 87 -17.05 22.06 -28.21
N PRO A 88 -16.25 21.04 -28.56
CA PRO A 88 -16.07 20.66 -29.95
C PRO A 88 -17.40 20.17 -30.53
N GLY A 89 -17.73 20.53 -31.78
CA GLY A 89 -19.01 20.17 -32.40
C GLY A 89 -19.30 18.66 -32.39
N TRP A 90 -18.27 17.82 -32.49
CA TRP A 90 -18.36 16.36 -32.43
C TRP A 90 -18.72 15.80 -31.03
N LEU A 91 -18.59 16.61 -29.97
CA LEU A 91 -18.93 16.26 -28.59
C LEU A 91 -20.41 16.59 -28.26
N LYS A 92 -21.00 17.50 -29.04
CA LYS A 92 -22.36 18.02 -28.88
C LYS A 92 -23.43 17.02 -29.32
N ASP A 93 -23.11 16.21 -30.33
CA ASP A 93 -23.86 15.00 -30.67
C ASP A 93 -23.46 13.95 -29.63
N SER A 94 -24.34 13.67 -28.68
CA SER A 94 -23.97 13.01 -27.42
C SER A 94 -23.02 11.83 -27.67
N PHE A 95 -21.95 11.74 -26.89
CA PHE A 95 -21.00 10.62 -26.93
C PHE A 95 -21.68 9.23 -26.81
N LEU A 96 -22.90 9.20 -26.28
CA LEU A 96 -23.79 8.04 -26.25
C LEU A 96 -24.48 7.78 -27.60
N ASP A 97 -24.90 8.83 -28.31
CA ASP A 97 -25.45 8.78 -29.68
C ASP A 97 -24.38 8.47 -30.74
N ALA A 98 -23.20 9.08 -30.66
CA ALA A 98 -22.13 8.95 -31.66
C ALA A 98 -21.59 7.51 -31.79
N LEU A 99 -21.61 6.74 -30.69
CA LEU A 99 -21.19 5.33 -30.67
C LEU A 99 -22.32 4.34 -30.99
N VAL A 100 -23.59 4.74 -30.88
CA VAL A 100 -24.75 3.94 -31.29
C VAL A 100 -25.10 4.18 -32.76
N LYS A 101 -24.79 5.36 -33.31
CA LYS A 101 -25.10 5.79 -34.69
C LYS A 101 -23.85 5.81 -35.60
N CYS A 102 -22.94 4.84 -35.49
CA CYS A 102 -21.73 4.77 -36.34
C CYS A 102 -22.09 4.55 -37.83
N GLU A 103 -22.46 5.59 -38.57
CA GLU A 103 -22.33 5.59 -40.04
C GLU A 103 -20.98 6.20 -40.48
N ASN A 104 -20.39 7.13 -39.72
CA ASN A 104 -19.17 7.86 -40.14
C ASN A 104 -17.98 7.90 -39.14
N GLY A 105 -18.15 7.49 -37.89
CA GLY A 105 -17.09 7.45 -36.86
C GLY A 105 -16.47 8.80 -36.43
N LEU A 106 -15.96 8.85 -35.20
CA LEU A 106 -15.29 10.04 -34.66
C LEU A 106 -13.82 10.09 -35.09
N LEU A 107 -13.42 11.23 -35.66
CA LEU A 107 -12.01 11.55 -35.92
C LEU A 107 -11.30 11.87 -34.60
N PRO A 108 -10.12 11.29 -34.34
CA PRO A 108 -9.33 11.64 -33.16
C PRO A 108 -8.91 13.12 -33.18
N PRO A 109 -8.91 13.81 -32.03
CA PRO A 109 -8.35 15.16 -31.92
C PRO A 109 -6.83 15.16 -32.14
N ASP A 110 -6.27 16.27 -32.66
CA ASP A 110 -4.82 16.42 -32.73
C ASP A 110 -4.26 16.57 -31.30
N THR A 111 -3.41 15.62 -30.91
CA THR A 111 -2.77 15.57 -29.59
C THR A 111 -1.69 16.65 -29.40
N ARG A 112 -1.28 17.37 -30.46
CA ARG A 112 -0.25 18.43 -30.40
C ARG A 112 -0.81 19.77 -29.91
N ASP A 113 -2.12 20.00 -30.06
CA ASP A 113 -2.75 21.29 -29.78
C ASP A 113 -3.29 21.41 -28.34
N ASP A 114 -3.11 20.36 -27.51
CA ASP A 114 -3.55 20.26 -26.11
C ASP A 114 -5.00 20.73 -25.81
N PRO A 115 -6.03 20.44 -26.64
CA PRO A 115 -7.38 20.91 -26.35
C PRO A 115 -7.96 20.14 -25.15
N GLU A 116 -8.20 20.85 -24.04
CA GLU A 116 -9.04 20.35 -22.94
C GLU A 116 -10.52 20.38 -23.37
N PHE A 117 -11.28 19.34 -23.01
CA PHE A 117 -12.71 19.26 -23.28
C PHE A 117 -13.50 18.78 -22.05
N VAL A 118 -14.77 19.15 -21.95
CA VAL A 118 -15.67 18.74 -20.86
C VAL A 118 -16.81 17.94 -21.47
N PHE A 119 -17.10 16.75 -20.94
CA PHE A 119 -18.27 16.01 -21.42
C PHE A 119 -19.56 16.69 -20.95
N PRO A 120 -20.53 16.90 -21.85
CA PRO A 120 -21.81 17.48 -21.47
C PRO A 120 -22.57 16.49 -20.59
N PHE A 121 -22.97 16.93 -19.40
CA PHE A 121 -23.99 16.21 -18.64
C PHE A 121 -24.86 17.18 -17.84
N ALA A 122 -25.89 17.74 -18.49
CA ALA A 122 -26.80 18.68 -17.86
C ALA A 122 -27.81 18.03 -16.89
N GLU A 123 -27.95 16.69 -16.90
CA GLU A 123 -29.06 15.98 -16.22
C GLU A 123 -28.61 14.92 -15.17
N SER A 124 -27.33 14.87 -14.78
CA SER A 124 -26.86 13.97 -13.71
C SER A 124 -27.05 14.65 -12.36
N PRO A 125 -27.52 13.93 -11.32
CA PRO A 125 -27.55 14.45 -9.94
C PRO A 125 -26.19 14.98 -9.44
N MET A 126 -25.07 14.57 -10.08
CA MET A 126 -23.71 15.01 -9.76
C MET A 126 -23.04 15.80 -10.91
N ALA A 127 -23.82 16.39 -11.82
CA ALA A 127 -23.35 17.20 -12.95
C ALA A 127 -22.42 18.37 -12.59
N HIS A 128 -22.38 18.76 -11.31
CA HIS A 128 -21.58 19.88 -10.82
C HIS A 128 -20.07 19.56 -10.65
N LEU A 129 -19.65 18.30 -10.88
CA LEU A 129 -18.25 17.84 -10.89
C LEU A 129 -17.86 17.28 -12.28
N ALA A 130 -18.33 17.90 -13.36
CA ALA A 130 -18.02 17.46 -14.72
C ALA A 130 -16.51 17.42 -14.96
N THR A 131 -15.95 16.26 -15.32
CA THR A 131 -14.50 16.08 -15.52
C THR A 131 -14.05 16.75 -16.82
N LYS A 132 -12.87 17.38 -16.77
CA LYS A 132 -12.17 17.77 -17.98
C LYS A 132 -11.37 16.59 -18.52
N TYR A 133 -11.13 16.58 -19.81
CA TYR A 133 -10.36 15.55 -20.47
C TYR A 133 -9.32 16.15 -21.40
N ARG A 134 -8.21 15.43 -21.55
CA ARG A 134 -7.17 15.72 -22.53
C ARG A 134 -6.89 14.50 -23.37
N ALA A 135 -6.79 14.72 -24.68
CA ALA A 135 -6.32 13.70 -25.60
C ALA A 135 -4.82 13.51 -25.45
N LEU A 136 -4.39 12.26 -25.37
CA LEU A 136 -2.97 11.89 -25.32
C LEU A 136 -2.66 10.85 -26.37
N THR A 137 -1.48 10.98 -26.97
CA THR A 137 -0.92 9.92 -27.81
C THR A 137 -0.56 8.75 -26.90
N TYR A 138 -1.15 7.60 -27.17
CA TYR A 138 -0.80 6.36 -26.51
C TYR A 138 0.40 5.75 -27.21
N THR A 139 1.57 5.93 -26.62
CA THR A 139 2.72 5.08 -26.88
C THR A 139 2.65 3.92 -25.92
N GLN A 140 2.48 2.71 -26.45
CA GLN A 140 2.57 1.51 -25.62
C GLN A 140 3.97 1.50 -25.01
N HIS A 141 4.04 1.63 -23.68
CA HIS A 141 5.26 1.34 -22.95
C HIS A 141 5.47 -0.18 -22.99
N ASP A 142 6.01 -0.65 -24.12
CA ASP A 142 6.56 -2.00 -24.29
C ASP A 142 7.93 -2.13 -23.66
N SER A 143 8.43 -1.08 -22.98
CA SER A 143 9.65 -1.16 -22.21
C SER A 143 9.53 -2.39 -21.30
N PRO A 144 10.34 -3.44 -21.55
CA PRO A 144 10.44 -4.54 -20.61
C PRO A 144 10.73 -3.87 -19.26
N LEU A 145 10.05 -4.28 -18.19
CA LEU A 145 10.46 -3.94 -16.84
C LEU A 145 11.95 -4.26 -16.76
N ALA A 146 12.82 -3.26 -16.94
CA ALA A 146 14.25 -3.46 -17.05
C ALA A 146 14.77 -3.62 -15.63
N LEU A 147 14.50 -4.79 -15.04
CA LEU A 147 14.69 -5.07 -13.61
C LEU A 147 16.12 -4.79 -13.16
N THR A 148 17.11 -5.03 -14.03
CA THR A 148 18.53 -4.76 -13.77
C THR A 148 18.87 -3.27 -13.69
N LYS A 149 18.12 -2.39 -14.36
CA LYS A 149 18.31 -0.92 -14.28
C LYS A 149 17.68 -0.31 -13.02
N ARG A 150 16.99 -1.11 -12.19
CA ARG A 150 16.28 -0.64 -10.99
C ARG A 150 17.04 -0.85 -9.69
N LEU A 151 18.24 -1.45 -9.74
CA LEU A 151 19.06 -1.55 -8.53
C LEU A 151 19.50 -0.16 -8.10
N ALA A 152 19.17 0.15 -6.84
CA ALA A 152 19.48 1.44 -6.26
C ALA A 152 20.99 1.68 -6.25
N GLN A 153 21.36 2.90 -6.65
CA GLN A 153 22.75 3.32 -6.62
C GLN A 153 23.16 3.68 -5.19
N ARG A 154 24.40 3.37 -4.80
CA ARG A 154 24.94 3.61 -3.46
C ARG A 154 24.86 5.10 -3.06
N ASN A 155 25.19 6.00 -3.98
CA ASN A 155 25.11 7.45 -3.77
C ASN A 155 23.67 7.97 -3.59
N ALA A 156 22.67 7.30 -4.17
CA ALA A 156 21.26 7.72 -4.09
C ALA A 156 20.66 7.54 -2.69
N LEU A 157 21.30 6.73 -1.82
CA LEU A 157 20.80 6.49 -0.46
C LEU A 157 21.03 7.64 0.52
N GLY A 158 21.90 8.60 0.16
CA GLY A 158 22.24 9.72 1.04
C GLY A 158 22.88 9.30 2.37
N LEU A 159 23.51 8.12 2.41
CA LEU A 159 24.14 7.57 3.62
C LEU A 159 25.63 7.91 3.66
N VAL A 160 26.03 8.65 4.69
CA VAL A 160 27.42 9.06 4.88
C VAL A 160 28.16 7.99 5.68
N ARG A 161 29.07 7.27 5.01
CA ARG A 161 29.73 6.06 5.53
C ARG A 161 30.44 6.31 6.85
N GLU A 162 31.09 7.46 7.00
CA GLU A 162 31.79 7.90 8.20
C GLU A 162 30.84 7.99 9.41
N CYS A 163 29.56 8.28 9.19
CA CYS A 163 28.53 8.28 10.24
C CYS A 163 28.05 6.87 10.58
N LEU A 164 27.99 5.97 9.60
CA LEU A 164 27.16 4.76 9.73
C LEU A 164 27.68 3.83 10.83
N ASN A 165 29.00 3.67 10.96
CA ASN A 165 29.54 2.79 12.00
C ASN A 165 29.21 3.31 13.40
N HIS A 166 29.30 4.62 13.64
CA HIS A 166 28.90 5.23 14.93
C HIS A 166 27.41 5.05 15.20
N THR A 167 26.59 5.40 14.22
CA THR A 167 25.12 5.39 14.35
C THR A 167 24.53 3.98 14.46
N VAL A 168 25.07 3.00 13.73
CA VAL A 168 24.59 1.60 13.77
C VAL A 168 25.22 0.84 14.94
N ALA A 169 26.56 0.89 15.10
CA ALA A 169 27.23 0.08 16.10
C ALA A 169 27.03 0.60 17.52
N GLN A 170 27.14 1.93 17.70
CA GLN A 170 27.10 2.56 19.03
C GLN A 170 25.75 3.22 19.31
N GLY A 171 24.93 3.49 18.29
CA GLY A 171 23.66 4.18 18.45
C GLY A 171 23.79 5.68 18.73
N VAL A 172 24.99 6.23 18.61
CA VAL A 172 25.27 7.66 18.91
C VAL A 172 24.96 8.54 17.69
N PRO A 173 24.66 9.83 17.90
CA PRO A 173 24.46 10.79 16.81
C PRO A 173 25.66 10.84 15.86
N CYS A 174 25.42 11.15 14.58
CA CYS A 174 26.56 11.35 13.67
C CYS A 174 27.35 12.60 14.10
N PRO A 175 28.70 12.58 14.07
CA PRO A 175 29.48 13.79 14.34
C PRO A 175 29.02 14.99 13.49
N HIS A 176 28.94 16.16 14.13
CA HIS A 176 28.42 17.38 13.51
C HIS A 176 29.13 17.72 12.20
N GLY A 177 28.33 17.99 11.16
CA GLY A 177 28.83 18.42 9.84
C GLY A 177 29.03 17.30 8.82
N LEU A 178 28.87 16.03 9.21
CA LEU A 178 28.95 14.89 8.29
C LEU A 178 27.59 14.48 7.72
N ALA A 179 26.48 14.66 8.44
CA ALA A 179 25.14 14.35 7.93
C ALA A 179 24.53 15.50 7.11
N PRO A 180 23.70 15.22 6.08
CA PRO A 180 22.90 16.24 5.40
C PRO A 180 22.05 17.00 6.40
N ARG A 181 22.06 18.34 6.37
CA ARG A 181 21.32 19.19 7.31
C ARG A 181 19.92 19.59 6.85
N SER A 182 19.51 19.16 5.66
CA SER A 182 18.19 19.45 5.13
C SER A 182 17.38 18.16 5.15
N PRO A 183 16.11 18.19 5.59
CA PRO A 183 15.23 17.04 5.48
C PRO A 183 15.07 16.65 4.01
N PRO A 184 14.84 15.37 3.70
CA PRO A 184 14.65 14.94 2.34
C PRO A 184 13.41 15.61 1.72
N ALA A 185 13.48 15.88 0.42
CA ALA A 185 12.30 16.24 -0.33
C ALA A 185 11.30 15.06 -0.27
N LEU A 186 10.05 15.35 0.08
CA LEU A 186 8.97 14.39 0.13
C LEU A 186 7.91 14.79 -0.90
N ASP A 187 7.97 14.14 -2.07
CA ASP A 187 6.90 14.23 -3.05
C ASP A 187 5.63 13.60 -2.47
N VAL A 188 4.48 14.13 -2.88
CA VAL A 188 3.18 13.58 -2.47
C VAL A 188 2.43 13.08 -3.69
N VAL A 189 2.04 11.81 -3.63
CA VAL A 189 1.42 11.07 -4.74
C VAL A 189 -0.01 10.69 -4.35
N TRP A 190 -0.96 11.06 -5.21
CA TRP A 190 -2.36 10.69 -5.08
C TRP A 190 -2.77 9.71 -6.17
N THR A 191 -3.61 8.74 -5.82
CA THR A 191 -4.43 8.03 -6.80
C THR A 191 -5.83 8.64 -6.83
N TRP A 192 -6.33 9.00 -8.01
CA TRP A 192 -7.63 9.63 -8.16
C TRP A 192 -8.34 9.20 -9.44
N THR A 193 -9.67 9.08 -9.35
CA THR A 193 -10.55 8.88 -10.50
C THR A 193 -11.87 9.58 -10.23
N ASN A 194 -12.39 10.34 -11.20
CA ASN A 194 -13.78 10.77 -11.11
C ASN A 194 -14.66 9.63 -11.60
N GLY A 195 -15.10 8.79 -10.68
CA GLY A 195 -15.96 7.65 -11.00
C GLY A 195 -17.40 8.03 -11.38
N SER A 196 -17.82 9.25 -11.02
CA SER A 196 -19.13 9.84 -11.35
C SER A 196 -19.22 10.30 -12.80
N ASP A 197 -18.09 10.29 -13.52
CA ASP A 197 -18.01 10.70 -14.90
C ASP A 197 -18.69 9.71 -15.87
N PRO A 198 -19.44 10.19 -16.88
CA PRO A 198 -20.11 9.32 -17.86
C PRO A 198 -19.17 8.38 -18.64
N LEU A 199 -17.97 8.83 -19.00
CA LEU A 199 -16.98 8.02 -19.71
C LEU A 199 -16.40 6.96 -18.80
N HIS A 200 -16.07 7.31 -17.55
CA HIS A 200 -15.62 6.34 -16.56
C HIS A 200 -16.71 5.28 -16.31
N PHE A 201 -17.94 5.73 -16.01
CA PHE A 201 -19.09 4.86 -15.77
C PHE A 201 -19.30 3.89 -16.94
N ARG A 202 -19.29 4.39 -18.18
CA ARG A 202 -19.44 3.56 -19.38
C ARG A 202 -18.29 2.57 -19.54
N ALA A 203 -17.04 3.03 -19.47
CA ALA A 203 -15.87 2.18 -19.63
C ALA A 203 -15.88 1.04 -18.60
N ARG A 204 -16.29 1.36 -17.36
CA ARG A 204 -16.51 0.40 -16.28
C ARG A 204 -17.63 -0.59 -16.61
N ARG A 205 -18.82 -0.12 -16.99
CA ARG A 205 -19.95 -1.02 -17.34
C ARG A 205 -19.60 -1.96 -18.50
N MET A 206 -18.92 -1.46 -19.54
CA MET A 206 -18.44 -2.30 -20.64
C MET A 206 -17.43 -3.34 -20.17
N ALA A 207 -16.57 -2.97 -19.23
CA ALA A 207 -15.62 -3.88 -18.60
C ALA A 207 -16.30 -4.97 -17.77
N GLU A 208 -17.27 -4.58 -16.93
CA GLU A 208 -18.08 -5.48 -16.11
C GLU A 208 -18.81 -6.49 -17.02
N MET A 209 -19.47 -6.02 -18.09
CA MET A 209 -20.19 -6.89 -19.05
C MET A 209 -19.27 -7.86 -19.81
N ALA A 210 -17.99 -7.51 -19.98
CA ALA A 210 -17.02 -8.36 -20.67
C ALA A 210 -16.37 -9.40 -19.75
N GLU A 211 -16.56 -9.31 -18.43
CA GLU A 211 -15.87 -10.16 -17.46
C GLU A 211 -16.84 -11.19 -16.85
N PRO A 212 -16.59 -12.51 -17.05
CA PRO A 212 -17.54 -13.56 -16.67
C PRO A 212 -17.99 -13.54 -15.21
N ARG A 213 -17.16 -13.03 -14.30
CA ARG A 213 -17.47 -12.94 -12.86
C ARG A 213 -18.65 -12.01 -12.54
N PHE A 214 -18.90 -11.01 -13.39
CA PHE A 214 -20.04 -10.10 -13.24
C PHE A 214 -21.28 -10.58 -14.03
N LEU A 215 -21.12 -11.61 -14.87
CA LEU A 215 -22.23 -12.29 -15.56
C LEU A 215 -22.93 -13.24 -14.58
N GLN A 216 -23.81 -12.73 -13.71
CA GLN A 216 -24.63 -13.58 -12.86
C GLN A 216 -25.76 -14.24 -13.68
N PRO A 217 -26.04 -15.55 -13.50
CA PRO A 217 -27.31 -16.10 -13.97
C PRO A 217 -28.47 -15.42 -13.23
N PRO A 218 -29.64 -15.23 -13.88
CA PRO A 218 -30.76 -14.54 -13.26
C PRO A 218 -31.13 -15.22 -11.94
N ALA A 219 -31.17 -14.42 -10.85
CA ALA A 219 -31.53 -14.92 -9.54
C ALA A 219 -32.91 -15.61 -9.59
N PRO A 220 -33.10 -16.76 -8.91
CA PRO A 220 -34.42 -17.35 -8.75
C PRO A 220 -35.39 -16.29 -8.18
N ARG A 221 -36.58 -16.16 -8.80
CA ARG A 221 -37.61 -15.20 -8.39
C ARG A 221 -37.83 -15.29 -6.88
N GLY A 222 -37.56 -14.20 -6.15
CA GLY A 222 -37.83 -14.08 -4.71
C GLY A 222 -36.64 -13.70 -3.82
N LYS A 223 -35.39 -13.81 -4.30
CA LYS A 223 -34.23 -13.23 -3.60
C LYS A 223 -33.87 -11.90 -4.27
N LYS A 224 -34.16 -10.77 -3.64
CA LYS A 224 -33.52 -9.50 -4.01
C LYS A 224 -32.02 -9.71 -3.80
N ASN A 225 -31.21 -9.57 -4.85
CA ASN A 225 -29.78 -9.40 -4.69
C ASN A 225 -29.56 -8.06 -3.97
N GLU A 226 -29.38 -8.09 -2.64
CA GLU A 226 -29.08 -6.90 -1.82
C GLU A 226 -27.76 -6.21 -2.22
N ASN A 227 -26.98 -6.83 -3.13
CA ASN A 227 -25.67 -6.37 -3.56
C ASN A 227 -25.63 -5.71 -4.96
N VAL A 228 -26.75 -5.61 -5.69
CA VAL A 228 -26.75 -4.87 -6.98
C VAL A 228 -26.63 -3.38 -6.68
N GLY A 229 -25.50 -2.77 -7.05
CA GLY A 229 -25.21 -1.35 -6.79
C GLY A 229 -24.35 -1.08 -5.55
N ALA A 230 -23.89 -2.11 -4.82
CA ALA A 230 -22.94 -1.92 -3.72
C ALA A 230 -21.57 -1.41 -4.22
N GLU A 231 -21.16 -1.83 -5.41
CA GLU A 231 -19.91 -1.39 -6.05
C GLU A 231 -20.01 0.03 -6.64
N ASP A 232 -21.21 0.50 -6.99
CA ASP A 232 -21.40 1.85 -7.54
C ASP A 232 -21.04 2.96 -6.52
N LYS A 233 -21.04 2.63 -5.23
CA LYS A 233 -20.59 3.52 -4.15
C LYS A 233 -19.09 3.79 -4.20
N LEU A 234 -18.29 2.83 -4.65
CA LEU A 234 -16.83 2.93 -4.74
C LEU A 234 -16.35 3.91 -5.82
N PHE A 235 -17.27 4.45 -6.62
CA PHE A 235 -16.99 5.28 -7.78
C PHE A 235 -17.69 6.64 -7.69
N ARG A 236 -18.15 7.07 -6.52
CA ARG A 236 -18.67 8.44 -6.35
C ARG A 236 -17.51 9.41 -6.10
N GLU A 237 -17.75 10.65 -6.47
CA GLU A 237 -16.80 11.75 -6.34
C GLU A 237 -17.49 12.89 -5.59
N HIS A 238 -16.83 13.45 -4.59
CA HIS A 238 -17.33 14.48 -3.67
C HIS A 238 -16.36 15.67 -3.53
N ASP A 239 -15.52 15.94 -4.55
CA ASP A 239 -14.49 16.99 -4.57
C ASP A 239 -13.37 16.74 -3.54
N GLU A 240 -13.13 15.48 -3.15
CA GLU A 240 -12.17 15.10 -2.11
C GLU A 240 -10.74 15.46 -2.50
N LEU A 241 -10.29 15.09 -3.70
CA LEU A 241 -8.93 15.35 -4.18
C LEU A 241 -8.54 16.81 -4.02
N ARG A 242 -9.45 17.73 -4.36
CA ARG A 242 -9.21 19.17 -4.28
C ARG A 242 -8.89 19.60 -2.86
N HIS A 243 -9.67 19.13 -1.90
CA HIS A 243 -9.52 19.50 -0.50
C HIS A 243 -8.40 18.70 0.18
N SER A 244 -8.12 17.48 -0.28
CA SER A 244 -6.95 16.70 0.10
C SER A 244 -5.66 17.44 -0.27
N LEU A 245 -5.54 17.92 -1.51
CA LEU A 245 -4.41 18.76 -1.95
C LEU A 245 -4.28 20.03 -1.11
N ARG A 246 -5.38 20.75 -0.86
CA ARG A 246 -5.36 21.94 0.02
C ARG A 246 -4.91 21.62 1.43
N SER A 247 -5.33 20.48 1.99
CA SER A 247 -4.93 20.07 3.33
C SER A 247 -3.41 19.88 3.43
N VAL A 248 -2.78 19.31 2.40
CA VAL A 248 -1.32 19.17 2.31
C VAL A 248 -0.65 20.53 2.09
N LEU A 249 -1.20 21.41 1.26
CA LEU A 249 -0.70 22.78 1.10
C LEU A 249 -0.78 23.60 2.40
N GLU A 250 -1.81 23.40 3.20
CA GLU A 250 -1.98 24.11 4.48
C GLU A 250 -1.01 23.59 5.55
N HIS A 251 -0.82 22.27 5.61
CA HIS A 251 -0.16 21.62 6.75
C HIS A 251 1.25 21.09 6.46
N PHE A 252 1.68 21.02 5.19
CA PHE A 252 2.94 20.37 4.80
C PHE A 252 3.74 21.09 3.70
N ARG A 253 3.20 22.17 3.12
CA ARG A 253 3.81 22.93 2.01
C ARG A 253 5.31 23.21 2.12
N ARG A 254 5.84 23.45 3.33
CA ARG A 254 7.26 23.83 3.53
C ARG A 254 8.25 22.74 3.11
N TRP A 255 7.77 21.50 2.99
CA TRP A 255 8.61 20.30 2.91
C TRP A 255 8.45 19.52 1.60
N THR A 256 7.61 20.05 0.71
CA THR A 256 7.28 19.42 -0.56
C THR A 256 7.41 20.45 -1.67
N THR A 257 7.94 20.01 -2.80
CA THR A 257 8.09 20.84 -4.01
C THR A 257 7.30 20.26 -5.17
N HIS A 258 6.79 19.03 -5.05
CA HIS A 258 6.19 18.31 -6.15
C HIS A 258 5.03 17.44 -5.70
N PHE A 259 3.89 17.63 -6.36
CA PHE A 259 2.70 16.79 -6.25
C PHE A 259 2.50 16.02 -7.54
N GLN A 260 2.07 14.76 -7.41
CA GLN A 260 1.68 13.92 -8.54
C GLN A 260 0.30 13.33 -8.28
N VAL A 261 -0.60 13.45 -9.25
CA VAL A 261 -1.92 12.81 -9.21
C VAL A 261 -1.97 11.79 -10.35
N LEU A 262 -2.09 10.52 -9.98
CA LEU A 262 -2.26 9.41 -10.90
C LEU A 262 -3.73 9.33 -11.29
N VAL A 263 -4.02 9.49 -12.57
CA VAL A 263 -5.38 9.67 -13.07
C VAL A 263 -5.79 8.61 -14.09
N ALA A 264 -7.08 8.27 -14.08
CA ALA A 264 -7.66 7.39 -15.07
C ALA A 264 -7.64 8.01 -16.48
N ASP A 265 -7.49 7.13 -17.47
CA ASP A 265 -7.59 7.48 -18.88
C ASP A 265 -8.26 6.34 -19.67
N PHE A 266 -8.91 6.67 -20.78
CA PHE A 266 -9.77 5.76 -21.54
C PHE A 266 -9.42 5.76 -23.02
N PRO A 267 -9.54 4.62 -23.74
CA PRO A 267 -9.42 4.61 -25.20
C PRO A 267 -10.34 5.64 -25.85
N PHE A 268 -9.84 6.32 -26.88
CA PHE A 268 -10.67 7.25 -27.63
C PHE A 268 -11.83 6.50 -28.33
N PRO A 269 -13.08 7.00 -28.22
CA PRO A 269 -14.28 6.41 -28.83
C PRO A 269 -14.31 6.48 -30.38
N SER A 270 -13.43 5.78 -31.10
CA SER A 270 -13.51 5.75 -32.57
C SER A 270 -14.14 4.45 -33.07
N CYS A 271 -14.99 4.55 -34.11
CA CYS A 271 -15.44 3.38 -34.86
C CYS A 271 -14.29 2.81 -35.73
N ASN A 272 -13.20 3.58 -35.94
CA ASN A 272 -11.97 3.09 -36.54
C ASN A 272 -11.04 2.51 -35.47
N LEU A 273 -11.02 1.18 -35.37
CA LEU A 273 -10.26 0.42 -34.36
C LEU A 273 -8.73 0.65 -34.45
N THR A 274 -8.18 1.04 -35.60
CA THR A 274 -6.74 1.36 -35.69
C THR A 274 -6.44 2.75 -35.14
N GLN A 275 -7.34 3.72 -35.35
CA GLN A 275 -7.19 5.08 -34.79
C GLN A 275 -7.44 5.14 -33.27
N SER A 276 -8.41 4.37 -32.77
CA SER A 276 -8.70 4.25 -31.32
C SER A 276 -7.52 3.69 -30.51
N ARG A 277 -6.63 2.90 -31.13
CA ARG A 277 -5.47 2.30 -30.44
C ARG A 277 -4.40 3.31 -30.04
N HIS A 278 -4.31 4.45 -30.70
CA HIS A 278 -3.20 5.40 -30.53
C HIS A 278 -3.58 6.66 -29.75
N VAL A 279 -4.86 6.83 -29.40
CA VAL A 279 -5.34 8.02 -28.68
C VAL A 279 -6.15 7.60 -27.48
N ARG A 280 -5.86 8.20 -26.33
CA ARG A 280 -6.60 8.01 -25.08
C ARG A 280 -7.02 9.36 -24.52
N LEU A 281 -8.04 9.35 -23.68
CA LEU A 281 -8.62 10.52 -23.02
C LEU A 281 -8.35 10.42 -21.53
N SER A 282 -7.44 11.25 -21.03
CA SER A 282 -7.07 11.33 -19.62
C SER A 282 -7.99 12.27 -18.88
N GLN A 283 -8.43 11.86 -17.69
CA GLN A 283 -9.16 12.73 -16.77
C GLN A 283 -8.25 13.85 -16.26
N ILE A 284 -8.83 15.04 -16.12
CA ILE A 284 -8.25 16.22 -15.52
C ILE A 284 -9.27 16.77 -14.52
N PRO A 285 -8.86 17.06 -13.27
CA PRO A 285 -9.75 17.75 -12.33
C PRO A 285 -10.24 19.08 -12.91
N GLN A 286 -11.55 19.29 -12.88
CA GLN A 286 -12.21 20.38 -13.59
C GLN A 286 -11.87 21.78 -13.09
N TRP A 287 -11.48 21.87 -11.82
CA TRP A 287 -11.01 23.09 -11.17
C TRP A 287 -9.54 23.41 -11.50
N LEU A 288 -8.79 22.49 -12.12
CA LEU A 288 -7.37 22.65 -12.36
C LEU A 288 -7.08 23.55 -13.58
N ASN A 289 -6.10 24.44 -13.39
CA ASN A 289 -5.38 25.17 -14.42
C ASN A 289 -3.91 24.73 -14.43
N LYS A 290 -3.55 23.87 -15.39
CA LYS A 290 -2.22 23.27 -15.51
C LYS A 290 -1.10 24.26 -15.85
N SER A 291 -1.44 25.45 -16.34
CA SER A 291 -0.45 26.49 -16.66
C SER A 291 0.10 27.21 -15.42
N ARG A 292 -0.39 26.88 -14.23
CA ARG A 292 -0.04 27.53 -12.97
C ARG A 292 0.59 26.55 -12.00
N THR A 293 1.57 27.05 -11.26
CA THR A 293 2.10 26.44 -10.04
C THR A 293 1.49 27.13 -8.83
N ASP A 294 1.63 26.52 -7.66
CA ASP A 294 1.28 27.17 -6.39
C ASP A 294 2.58 27.54 -5.66
N GLY A 295 3.01 28.79 -5.83
CA GLY A 295 4.37 29.22 -5.49
C GLY A 295 5.43 28.34 -6.16
N SER A 296 6.28 27.70 -5.34
CA SER A 296 7.34 26.80 -5.79
C SER A 296 6.90 25.34 -5.95
N ILE A 297 5.63 25.01 -5.72
CA ILE A 297 5.10 23.65 -5.83
C ILE A 297 4.54 23.43 -7.23
N SER A 298 5.02 22.39 -7.91
CA SER A 298 4.44 21.89 -9.15
C SER A 298 3.43 20.77 -8.88
N LEU A 299 2.41 20.67 -9.74
CA LEU A 299 1.38 19.62 -9.70
C LEU A 299 1.31 18.92 -11.06
N ASP A 300 1.74 17.67 -11.09
CA ASP A 300 1.71 16.83 -12.29
C ASP A 300 0.49 15.92 -12.30
N ILE A 301 -0.21 15.91 -13.43
CA ILE A 301 -1.30 14.97 -13.71
C ILE A 301 -0.74 13.86 -14.59
N VAL A 302 -0.59 12.67 -14.02
CA VAL A 302 0.07 11.52 -14.64
C VAL A 302 -0.99 10.46 -14.99
N PRO A 303 -1.38 10.33 -16.26
CA PRO A 303 -2.31 9.29 -16.70
C PRO A 303 -1.72 7.90 -16.51
N HIS A 304 -2.56 6.92 -16.16
CA HIS A 304 -2.17 5.50 -16.03
C HIS A 304 -1.37 4.98 -17.23
N SER A 305 -1.75 5.37 -18.45
CA SER A 305 -1.06 4.93 -19.66
C SER A 305 0.37 5.44 -19.83
N GLN A 306 0.82 6.44 -19.05
CA GLN A 306 2.19 6.97 -19.12
C GLN A 306 3.18 6.23 -18.22
N PHE A 307 2.72 5.45 -17.25
CA PHE A 307 3.62 4.73 -16.34
C PHE A 307 3.29 3.24 -16.18
N MET A 308 2.06 2.80 -16.42
CA MET A 308 1.70 1.38 -16.26
C MET A 308 2.21 0.54 -17.44
N SER A 309 2.92 -0.55 -17.13
CA SER A 309 3.48 -1.45 -18.14
C SER A 309 2.39 -2.33 -18.78
N GLY A 310 2.39 -2.45 -20.11
CA GLY A 310 1.41 -3.30 -20.82
C GLY A 310 -0.04 -2.83 -20.71
N TYR A 311 -0.27 -1.55 -20.42
CA TYR A 311 -1.59 -0.98 -20.12
C TYR A 311 -2.49 -0.83 -21.37
N ARG A 312 -3.14 -1.93 -21.78
CA ARG A 312 -4.00 -1.96 -22.97
C ARG A 312 -5.44 -1.53 -22.70
N GLN A 313 -5.95 -1.81 -21.52
CA GLN A 313 -7.32 -1.54 -21.11
C GLN A 313 -7.34 -0.72 -19.84
N SER A 314 -8.35 0.14 -19.68
CA SER A 314 -8.50 0.92 -18.46
C SER A 314 -8.74 0.03 -17.25
N THR A 315 -8.08 0.36 -16.15
CA THR A 315 -8.25 -0.28 -14.85
C THR A 315 -9.11 0.57 -13.92
N PHE A 316 -9.85 -0.11 -13.05
CA PHE A 316 -10.72 0.38 -11.99
C PHE A 316 -10.27 -0.19 -10.64
N SER A 317 -9.00 -0.59 -10.55
CA SER A 317 -8.40 -1.25 -9.40
C SER A 317 -7.20 -0.46 -8.90
N SER A 318 -7.28 0.08 -7.68
CA SER A 318 -6.09 0.72 -7.09
C SER A 318 -4.92 -0.26 -6.95
N LEU A 319 -5.18 -1.54 -6.68
CA LEU A 319 -4.13 -2.56 -6.59
C LEU A 319 -3.30 -2.65 -7.87
N SER A 320 -3.95 -2.49 -9.03
CA SER A 320 -3.29 -2.50 -10.34
C SER A 320 -2.46 -1.25 -10.58
N ILE A 321 -2.96 -0.09 -10.13
CA ILE A 321 -2.25 1.20 -10.23
C ILE A 321 -1.02 1.18 -9.30
N GLU A 322 -1.25 0.79 -8.04
CA GLU A 322 -0.24 0.69 -6.98
C GLU A 322 0.86 -0.30 -7.35
N SER A 323 0.55 -1.45 -7.96
CA SER A 323 1.58 -2.43 -8.36
C SER A 323 2.60 -1.89 -9.38
N GLN A 324 2.32 -0.73 -9.98
CA GLN A 324 3.17 -0.07 -10.98
C GLN A 324 3.95 1.14 -10.43
N PHE A 325 3.92 1.41 -9.12
CA PHE A 325 4.61 2.57 -8.51
C PHE A 325 6.13 2.58 -8.76
N ALA A 326 6.73 1.43 -9.01
CA ALA A 326 8.15 1.36 -9.39
C ALA A 326 8.47 2.12 -10.70
N ASN A 327 7.46 2.44 -11.52
CA ASN A 327 7.61 3.18 -12.77
C ASN A 327 7.45 4.70 -12.60
N LEU A 328 7.10 5.17 -11.40
CA LEU A 328 6.97 6.60 -11.13
C LEU A 328 8.33 7.26 -10.98
N ASN A 329 8.41 8.51 -11.41
CA ASN A 329 9.56 9.37 -11.18
C ASN A 329 9.27 10.25 -9.96
N VAL A 330 9.70 9.80 -8.78
CA VAL A 330 9.43 10.43 -7.48
C VAL A 330 10.72 10.48 -6.66
N SER A 331 10.73 11.32 -5.62
CA SER A 331 11.78 11.35 -4.60
C SER A 331 12.02 9.97 -3.96
N GLU A 332 13.25 9.74 -3.47
CA GLU A 332 13.64 8.45 -2.87
C GLU A 332 12.75 8.04 -1.69
N ALA A 333 12.25 9.01 -0.92
CA ALA A 333 11.13 8.82 0.00
C ALA A 333 9.98 9.71 -0.46
N PHE A 334 8.76 9.17 -0.49
CA PHE A 334 7.57 9.90 -0.93
C PHE A 334 6.35 9.48 -0.10
N ILE A 335 5.36 10.36 -0.04
CA ILE A 335 4.09 10.12 0.65
C ILE A 335 3.07 9.66 -0.40
N TYR A 336 2.48 8.50 -0.19
CA TYR A 336 1.37 8.01 -0.99
C TYR A 336 0.07 8.06 -0.20
N MET A 337 -0.98 8.60 -0.81
CA MET A 337 -2.32 8.63 -0.25
C MET A 337 -3.41 8.56 -1.33
N ASN A 338 -4.60 8.12 -0.94
CA ASN A 338 -5.80 8.28 -1.74
C ASN A 338 -6.34 9.72 -1.60
N ASP A 339 -7.27 10.08 -2.47
CA ASP A 339 -7.98 11.37 -2.46
C ASP A 339 -8.86 11.60 -1.23
N ASP A 340 -9.30 10.53 -0.57
CA ASP A 340 -10.12 10.55 0.66
C ASP A 340 -9.32 10.72 1.97
N ILE A 341 -8.00 10.96 1.88
CA ILE A 341 -7.11 11.20 3.01
C ILE A 341 -6.78 12.70 3.10
N PHE A 342 -6.76 13.24 4.32
CA PHE A 342 -6.54 14.65 4.60
C PHE A 342 -5.57 14.87 5.76
N PHE A 343 -4.77 15.93 5.68
CA PHE A 343 -4.01 16.43 6.82
C PHE A 343 -4.88 17.40 7.63
N MET A 344 -4.95 17.19 8.93
CA MET A 344 -5.85 17.93 9.84
C MET A 344 -5.11 18.93 10.73
N ALA A 345 -3.79 18.83 10.80
CA ALA A 345 -2.91 19.67 11.60
C ALA A 345 -1.52 19.78 10.95
N PRO A 346 -0.71 20.80 11.28
CA PRO A 346 0.65 20.95 10.76
C PRO A 346 1.48 19.68 10.95
N MET A 347 2.18 19.27 9.88
CA MET A 347 3.04 18.09 9.84
C MET A 347 4.46 18.47 9.42
N THR A 348 5.41 17.59 9.71
CA THR A 348 6.85 17.76 9.42
C THR A 348 7.39 16.53 8.69
N PRO A 349 8.55 16.61 8.02
CA PRO A 349 9.17 15.45 7.39
C PRO A 349 9.38 14.31 8.38
N TRP A 350 9.63 14.65 9.66
CA TRP A 350 9.84 13.67 10.72
C TRP A 350 8.63 12.74 10.96
N ASP A 351 7.42 13.22 10.67
CA ASP A 351 6.23 12.38 10.72
C ASP A 351 6.29 11.26 9.66
N PHE A 352 7.09 11.39 8.60
CA PHE A 352 7.15 10.44 7.49
C PHE A 352 8.51 9.77 7.32
N TYR A 353 9.62 10.46 7.54
CA TYR A 353 10.97 9.97 7.28
C TYR A 353 12.03 10.74 8.10
N THR A 354 13.07 10.05 8.54
CA THR A 354 14.31 10.67 9.07
C THR A 354 15.55 10.06 8.43
N SER A 355 16.60 10.87 8.30
CA SER A 355 17.90 10.37 7.90
C SER A 355 18.44 9.36 8.92
N ALA A 356 18.19 9.54 10.22
CA ALA A 356 18.72 8.68 11.27
C ALA A 356 18.00 7.33 11.44
N TYR A 357 16.68 7.29 11.25
CA TYR A 357 15.83 6.13 11.54
C TYR A 357 15.00 5.63 10.34
N GLY A 358 15.10 6.28 9.17
CA GLY A 358 14.43 5.85 7.94
C GLY A 358 12.96 6.26 7.89
N PRO A 359 12.14 5.61 7.04
CA PRO A 359 10.73 5.93 6.93
C PRO A 359 9.95 5.49 8.17
N VAL A 360 8.90 6.25 8.44
CA VAL A 360 7.91 5.99 9.48
C VAL A 360 6.79 5.12 8.90
N LEU A 361 6.80 3.86 9.30
CA LEU A 361 5.80 2.85 8.96
C LEU A 361 4.65 2.92 9.95
N ARG A 362 3.41 2.81 9.45
CA ARG A 362 2.21 2.83 10.30
C ARG A 362 1.43 1.54 10.15
N MET A 363 1.28 0.85 11.27
CA MET A 363 0.74 -0.50 11.34
C MET A 363 -0.05 -0.70 12.64
N GLN A 364 -0.97 -1.65 12.62
CA GLN A 364 -1.76 -2.04 13.80
C GLN A 364 -1.24 -3.36 14.35
N SER A 365 -0.60 -3.31 15.52
CA SER A 365 0.02 -4.49 16.16
C SER A 365 -1.00 -5.52 16.67
N ASP A 366 -2.26 -5.14 16.80
CA ASP A 366 -3.38 -5.96 17.28
C ASP A 366 -4.30 -6.46 16.15
N LEU A 367 -4.01 -6.10 14.90
CA LEU A 367 -4.73 -6.58 13.72
C LEU A 367 -3.78 -7.31 12.79
N MET A 368 -3.84 -8.64 12.79
CA MET A 368 -2.84 -9.48 12.12
C MET A 368 -3.38 -10.16 10.85
N VAL A 369 -2.64 -10.03 9.76
CA VAL A 369 -2.88 -10.71 8.48
C VAL A 369 -2.25 -12.12 8.51
N PRO A 370 -3.00 -13.20 8.22
CA PRO A 370 -2.45 -14.55 8.21
C PRO A 370 -1.55 -14.83 6.99
N PRO A 371 -0.54 -15.72 7.09
CA PRO A 371 0.37 -16.03 5.98
C PRO A 371 -0.19 -17.06 4.99
N LEU A 372 -1.33 -17.68 5.32
CA LEU A 372 -1.99 -18.65 4.47
C LEU A 372 -3.42 -18.20 4.20
N THR A 373 -3.81 -18.25 2.94
CA THR A 373 -5.19 -18.10 2.53
C THR A 373 -5.97 -19.32 3.03
N ARG A 374 -6.92 -19.12 3.95
CA ARG A 374 -7.80 -20.20 4.37
C ARG A 374 -8.84 -20.42 3.29
N GLU A 375 -8.73 -21.52 2.54
CA GLU A 375 -9.72 -21.93 1.52
C GLU A 375 -11.15 -22.04 2.10
N THR A 376 -11.28 -22.24 3.41
CA THR A 376 -12.57 -22.56 4.07
C THR A 376 -13.39 -21.34 4.51
N LYS A 377 -12.87 -20.11 4.43
CA LYS A 377 -13.64 -18.88 4.64
C LYS A 377 -13.26 -17.88 3.55
N LYS A 378 -14.20 -17.56 2.67
CA LYS A 378 -14.02 -16.46 1.69
C LYS A 378 -13.64 -15.20 2.48
N ALA A 379 -12.40 -14.75 2.31
CA ALA A 379 -12.01 -13.43 2.78
C ALA A 379 -12.81 -12.40 1.97
N TYR A 380 -13.45 -11.45 2.65
CA TYR A 380 -14.23 -10.39 2.02
C TYR A 380 -13.41 -9.10 2.02
N GLY A 381 -13.56 -8.27 0.99
CA GLY A 381 -12.85 -7.00 0.90
C GLY A 381 -11.36 -7.17 0.59
N GLU A 382 -10.56 -6.20 1.04
CA GLU A 382 -9.10 -6.18 0.90
C GLU A 382 -8.35 -7.35 1.56
N TRP A 383 -9.01 -8.08 2.48
CA TRP A 383 -8.39 -9.16 3.24
C TRP A 383 -7.83 -10.28 2.38
N GLN A 384 -8.44 -10.56 1.23
CA GLN A 384 -7.93 -11.60 0.33
C GLN A 384 -6.56 -11.22 -0.25
N THR A 385 -6.46 -9.99 -0.76
CA THR A 385 -5.22 -9.43 -1.32
C THR A 385 -4.13 -9.33 -0.25
N LEU A 386 -4.48 -8.91 0.97
CA LEU A 386 -3.56 -8.88 2.11
C LEU A 386 -3.01 -10.27 2.43
N GLN A 387 -3.87 -11.29 2.47
CA GLN A 387 -3.46 -12.67 2.74
C GLN A 387 -2.54 -13.22 1.65
N TYR A 388 -2.85 -12.99 0.37
CA TYR A 388 -1.97 -13.41 -0.71
C TYR A 388 -0.62 -12.68 -0.66
N SER A 389 -0.62 -11.37 -0.39
CA SER A 389 0.62 -10.60 -0.21
C SER A 389 1.45 -11.12 0.98
N ASN A 390 0.78 -11.51 2.07
CA ASN A 390 1.46 -12.10 3.21
C ASN A 390 1.94 -13.53 2.96
N GLN A 391 1.30 -14.27 2.04
CA GLN A 391 1.80 -15.54 1.55
C GLN A 391 3.12 -15.35 0.78
N LEU A 392 3.20 -14.36 -0.12
CA LEU A 392 4.44 -14.02 -0.84
C LEU A 392 5.58 -13.68 0.13
N LEU A 393 5.30 -12.85 1.14
CA LEU A 393 6.25 -12.55 2.21
C LEU A 393 6.60 -13.80 3.04
N GLY A 394 5.64 -14.71 3.27
CA GLY A 394 5.83 -15.96 3.97
C GLY A 394 6.77 -16.92 3.23
N ASP A 395 6.62 -17.01 1.91
CA ASP A 395 7.47 -17.83 1.04
C ASP A 395 8.90 -17.28 0.95
N ARG A 396 9.09 -15.97 1.14
CA ARG A 396 10.40 -15.31 1.15
C ARG A 396 11.08 -15.24 2.52
N PHE A 397 10.34 -14.92 3.58
CA PHE A 397 10.90 -14.57 4.90
C PHE A 397 10.49 -15.54 6.01
N GLY A 398 9.82 -16.64 5.66
CA GLY A 398 9.24 -17.57 6.63
C GLY A 398 7.80 -17.20 6.99
N GLN A 399 7.00 -18.23 7.25
CA GLN A 399 5.56 -18.13 7.47
C GLN A 399 5.26 -17.45 8.80
N ARG A 400 4.56 -16.31 8.78
CA ARG A 400 4.11 -15.60 9.99
C ARG A 400 2.95 -14.66 9.75
N TYR A 401 2.24 -14.38 10.82
CA TYR A 401 1.25 -13.31 10.84
C TYR A 401 1.98 -11.97 10.79
N ARG A 402 1.44 -11.01 10.03
CA ARG A 402 2.02 -9.66 9.92
C ARG A 402 0.99 -8.58 10.25
N PRO A 403 1.39 -7.48 10.93
CA PRO A 403 0.49 -6.38 11.26
C PRO A 403 -0.20 -5.79 10.03
N TYR A 404 -1.46 -5.41 10.16
CA TYR A 404 -2.17 -4.66 9.13
C TYR A 404 -1.51 -3.29 8.94
N THR A 405 -1.31 -2.87 7.69
CA THR A 405 -0.85 -1.51 7.36
C THR A 405 -2.04 -0.55 7.42
N THR A 406 -1.99 0.42 8.33
CA THR A 406 -3.11 1.33 8.60
C THR A 406 -3.59 2.04 7.33
N HIS A 407 -4.90 2.24 7.21
CA HIS A 407 -5.52 2.92 6.08
C HIS A 407 -5.40 4.45 6.22
N GLU A 408 -4.19 4.95 6.01
CA GLU A 408 -3.83 6.37 6.08
C GLU A 408 -2.69 6.68 5.09
N ALA A 409 -2.15 7.91 5.13
CA ALA A 409 -1.03 8.31 4.29
C ALA A 409 0.20 7.43 4.61
N LYS A 410 0.78 6.86 3.56
CA LYS A 410 1.88 5.89 3.66
C LYS A 410 3.19 6.54 3.25
N THR A 411 4.24 6.31 4.01
CA THR A 411 5.60 6.59 3.53
C THR A 411 6.07 5.40 2.71
N LEU A 412 6.47 5.65 1.46
CA LEU A 412 7.11 4.65 0.60
C LEU A 412 8.53 5.11 0.26
N VAL A 413 9.41 4.14 0.04
CA VAL A 413 10.80 4.37 -0.37
C VAL A 413 10.99 3.77 -1.75
N LYS A 414 11.43 4.58 -2.72
CA LYS A 414 11.51 4.20 -4.14
C LYS A 414 12.42 2.98 -4.34
N SER A 415 13.59 2.96 -3.74
CA SER A 415 14.48 1.80 -3.81
C SER A 415 13.89 0.52 -3.19
N MET A 416 13.04 0.63 -2.17
CA MET A 416 12.34 -0.52 -1.57
C MET A 416 11.22 -1.01 -2.46
N VAL A 417 10.45 -0.10 -3.06
CA VAL A 417 9.44 -0.42 -4.08
C VAL A 417 10.08 -1.13 -5.29
N ASP A 418 11.27 -0.70 -5.69
CA ASP A 418 12.03 -1.35 -6.76
C ASP A 418 12.50 -2.76 -6.37
N GLU A 419 13.04 -2.97 -5.17
CA GLU A 419 13.43 -4.31 -4.69
C GLU A 419 12.24 -5.28 -4.63
N VAL A 420 11.09 -4.80 -4.13
CA VAL A 420 9.84 -5.57 -4.10
C VAL A 420 9.37 -5.93 -5.51
N THR A 421 9.48 -4.99 -6.45
CA THR A 421 9.12 -5.18 -7.87
C THR A 421 10.06 -6.14 -8.59
N ILE A 422 11.36 -6.11 -8.28
CA ILE A 422 12.34 -7.08 -8.78
C ILE A 422 12.01 -8.47 -8.25
N THR A 423 11.70 -8.56 -6.96
CA THR A 423 11.46 -9.83 -6.26
C THR A 423 10.20 -10.54 -6.75
N TRP A 424 9.08 -9.81 -6.86
CA TRP A 424 7.77 -10.36 -7.25
C TRP A 424 7.27 -9.76 -8.57
N HIS A 425 8.18 -9.66 -9.54
CA HIS A 425 7.91 -9.07 -10.84
C HIS A 425 6.68 -9.67 -11.51
N SER A 426 6.57 -11.01 -11.54
CA SER A 426 5.45 -11.72 -12.17
C SER A 426 4.11 -11.40 -11.51
N GLU A 427 4.06 -11.39 -10.19
CA GLU A 427 2.86 -11.21 -9.37
C GLU A 427 2.37 -9.76 -9.44
N LEU A 428 3.28 -8.79 -9.37
CA LEU A 428 2.95 -7.38 -9.48
C LEU A 428 2.60 -6.99 -10.92
N HIS A 429 3.25 -7.60 -11.92
CA HIS A 429 2.84 -7.45 -13.31
C HIS A 429 1.44 -8.01 -13.54
N HIS A 430 1.14 -9.22 -13.03
CA HIS A 430 -0.20 -9.81 -13.10
C HIS A 430 -1.26 -8.93 -12.44
N THR A 431 -0.96 -8.41 -11.24
CA THR A 431 -1.83 -7.47 -10.51
C THR A 431 -2.07 -6.20 -11.36
N GLY A 432 -1.03 -5.70 -12.01
CA GLY A 432 -1.08 -4.51 -12.87
C GLY A 432 -1.95 -4.69 -14.12
N GLN A 433 -2.18 -5.94 -14.55
CA GLN A 433 -3.09 -6.24 -15.67
C GLN A 433 -4.56 -6.38 -15.24
N GLN A 434 -4.87 -6.39 -13.95
CA GLN A 434 -6.26 -6.50 -13.50
C GLN A 434 -7.05 -5.23 -13.79
N ARG A 435 -8.32 -5.41 -14.14
CA ARG A 435 -9.24 -4.30 -14.37
C ARG A 435 -10.03 -3.91 -13.13
N PHE A 436 -10.24 -4.84 -12.21
CA PHE A 436 -11.07 -4.65 -11.03
C PHE A 436 -10.45 -5.35 -9.84
N ARG A 437 -10.62 -4.76 -8.64
CA ARG A 437 -10.17 -5.35 -7.38
C ARG A 437 -10.85 -6.72 -7.14
N MET A 438 -10.23 -7.51 -6.26
CA MET A 438 -10.86 -8.67 -5.61
C MET A 438 -11.40 -9.73 -6.59
N ASN A 439 -10.69 -10.01 -7.68
CA ASN A 439 -10.94 -11.27 -8.38
C ASN A 439 -10.49 -12.40 -7.45
N PRO A 440 -11.39 -13.26 -6.92
CA PRO A 440 -11.00 -14.27 -5.95
C PRO A 440 -10.01 -15.29 -6.52
N GLU A 441 -9.91 -15.36 -7.85
CA GLU A 441 -9.02 -16.25 -8.57
C GLU A 441 -7.70 -15.56 -9.01
N ALA A 442 -7.64 -14.22 -9.10
CA ALA A 442 -6.48 -13.53 -9.67
C ALA A 442 -5.25 -13.48 -8.76
N LYS A 443 -5.41 -13.68 -7.45
CA LYS A 443 -4.32 -13.54 -6.47
C LYS A 443 -3.58 -12.20 -6.66
N ASP A 444 -4.28 -11.10 -6.37
CA ASP A 444 -3.70 -9.77 -6.48
C ASP A 444 -2.78 -9.45 -5.30
N ALA A 445 -1.63 -8.84 -5.59
CA ALA A 445 -0.65 -8.41 -4.60
C ALA A 445 -0.83 -6.92 -4.24
N TYR A 446 -0.74 -6.59 -2.96
CA TYR A 446 -0.84 -5.24 -2.45
C TYR A 446 0.55 -4.63 -2.21
N LEU A 447 1.02 -3.81 -3.15
CA LEU A 447 2.39 -3.29 -3.13
C LEU A 447 2.73 -2.50 -1.84
N PRO A 448 1.93 -1.53 -1.36
CA PRO A 448 2.23 -0.84 -0.10
C PRO A 448 2.41 -1.77 1.11
N PHE A 449 1.62 -2.85 1.21
CA PHE A 449 1.79 -3.85 2.25
C PHE A 449 3.08 -4.65 2.08
N LEU A 450 3.39 -5.09 0.86
CA LEU A 450 4.65 -5.75 0.55
C LEU A 450 5.86 -4.87 0.89
N ALA A 451 5.87 -3.60 0.47
CA ALA A 451 6.95 -2.65 0.73
C ALA A 451 7.15 -2.36 2.22
N THR A 452 6.07 -2.17 2.97
CA THR A 452 6.14 -1.93 4.42
C THR A 452 6.80 -3.10 5.14
N HIS A 453 6.35 -4.33 4.88
CA HIS A 453 6.91 -5.51 5.54
C HIS A 453 8.27 -5.92 4.96
N TRP A 454 8.54 -5.63 3.68
CA TRP A 454 9.85 -5.83 3.07
C TRP A 454 10.94 -5.15 3.90
N MET A 455 10.76 -3.88 4.25
CA MET A 455 11.73 -3.15 5.08
C MET A 455 12.01 -3.84 6.42
N VAL A 456 10.95 -4.23 7.13
CA VAL A 456 11.05 -4.87 8.44
C VAL A 456 11.75 -6.24 8.36
N GLU A 457 11.39 -7.05 7.37
CA GLU A 457 11.98 -8.38 7.20
C GLU A 457 13.40 -8.33 6.63
N ARG A 458 13.72 -7.37 5.76
CA ARG A 458 15.08 -7.17 5.24
C ARG A 458 16.03 -6.66 6.30
N HIS A 459 15.57 -5.82 7.21
CA HIS A 459 16.37 -5.44 8.38
C HIS A 459 16.67 -6.66 9.27
N ARG A 460 15.65 -7.48 9.55
CA ARG A 460 15.80 -8.74 10.30
C ARG A 460 16.79 -9.69 9.62
N GLU A 461 16.65 -9.86 8.30
CA GLU A 461 17.53 -10.68 7.46
C GLU A 461 18.97 -10.17 7.51
N ALA A 462 19.17 -8.85 7.39
CA ALA A 462 20.49 -8.22 7.47
C ALA A 462 21.17 -8.44 8.83
N LEU A 463 20.44 -8.29 9.94
CA LEU A 463 20.97 -8.55 11.29
C LEU A 463 21.44 -10.00 11.46
N LEU A 464 20.60 -10.96 11.07
CA LEU A 464 20.96 -12.38 11.18
C LEU A 464 22.11 -12.75 10.26
N TRP A 465 22.11 -12.24 9.02
CA TRP A 465 23.18 -12.50 8.06
C TRP A 465 24.52 -11.92 8.53
N SER A 466 24.48 -10.68 9.05
CA SER A 466 25.63 -10.00 9.64
C SER A 466 26.29 -10.84 10.72
N TRP A 467 25.50 -11.34 11.66
CA TRP A 467 26.04 -12.11 12.78
C TRP A 467 26.51 -13.51 12.35
N VAL A 468 25.68 -14.26 11.63
CA VAL A 468 25.99 -15.66 11.30
C VAL A 468 27.06 -15.76 10.21
N VAL A 469 26.90 -15.05 9.10
CA VAL A 469 27.74 -15.23 7.90
C VAL A 469 28.92 -14.27 7.92
N ALA A 470 28.68 -12.98 8.14
CA ALA A 470 29.74 -11.97 8.01
C ALA A 470 30.68 -11.89 9.22
N ARG A 471 30.15 -12.10 10.44
CA ARG A 471 30.92 -12.02 11.68
C ARG A 471 31.51 -13.38 12.07
N ILE A 472 30.67 -14.41 12.22
CA ILE A 472 31.09 -15.73 12.73
C ILE A 472 31.57 -16.67 11.62
N GLY A 473 30.87 -16.72 10.49
CA GLY A 473 31.19 -17.61 9.38
C GLY A 473 32.60 -17.39 8.82
N GLY A 474 33.24 -18.47 8.35
CA GLY A 474 34.50 -18.37 7.61
C GLY A 474 34.30 -17.86 6.17
N ASP A 475 35.39 -17.49 5.49
CA ASP A 475 35.34 -16.93 4.13
C ASP A 475 34.80 -17.93 3.09
N ASP A 476 35.04 -19.23 3.32
CA ASP A 476 34.53 -20.35 2.51
C ASP A 476 33.21 -20.94 3.08
N ASP A 477 32.39 -20.08 3.71
CA ASP A 477 31.11 -20.44 4.32
C ASP A 477 31.23 -21.43 5.49
N GLU A 478 32.35 -21.43 6.21
CA GLU A 478 32.61 -22.41 7.27
C GLU A 478 31.68 -22.26 8.49
N TRP A 479 31.16 -23.39 8.98
CA TRP A 479 30.47 -23.50 10.27
C TRP A 479 30.82 -24.83 10.95
N GLY A 480 31.93 -24.82 11.70
CA GLY A 480 32.44 -25.95 12.45
C GLY A 480 32.22 -25.82 13.96
N PRO A 481 32.88 -26.69 14.76
CA PRO A 481 32.84 -26.62 16.22
C PRO A 481 33.26 -25.26 16.79
N VAL A 482 34.22 -24.59 16.17
CA VAL A 482 34.72 -23.26 16.60
C VAL A 482 33.63 -22.20 16.43
N GLN A 483 33.07 -22.07 15.23
CA GLN A 483 31.99 -21.12 14.96
C GLN A 483 30.76 -21.39 15.81
N SER A 484 30.37 -22.67 15.96
CA SER A 484 29.25 -23.07 16.80
C SER A 484 29.48 -22.72 18.28
N ALA A 485 30.69 -22.95 18.81
CA ALA A 485 31.04 -22.60 20.19
C ALA A 485 31.07 -21.08 20.40
N GLN A 486 31.62 -20.32 19.45
CA GLN A 486 31.59 -18.86 19.48
C GLN A 486 30.15 -18.35 19.48
N ALA A 487 29.31 -18.82 18.55
CA ALA A 487 27.90 -18.43 18.47
C ALA A 487 27.15 -18.72 19.78
N TRP A 488 27.36 -19.91 20.37
CA TRP A 488 26.74 -20.29 21.63
C TRP A 488 27.17 -19.36 22.78
N LYS A 489 28.47 -19.06 22.86
CA LYS A 489 29.03 -18.15 23.86
C LYS A 489 28.50 -16.72 23.72
N GLU A 490 28.43 -16.18 22.50
CA GLU A 490 27.95 -14.81 22.25
C GLU A 490 26.46 -14.64 22.61
N LEU A 491 25.67 -15.71 22.54
CA LEU A 491 24.28 -15.73 23.00
C LEU A 491 24.12 -15.87 24.53
N GLY A 492 25.21 -16.07 25.26
CA GLY A 492 25.20 -16.33 26.71
C GLY A 492 24.99 -17.80 27.09
N GLY A 493 25.27 -18.71 26.16
CA GLY A 493 25.21 -20.15 26.38
C GLY A 493 26.32 -20.69 27.27
N VAL A 494 26.01 -21.79 27.96
CA VAL A 494 26.98 -22.57 28.77
C VAL A 494 27.19 -23.91 28.07
N ASP A 495 28.42 -24.41 28.05
CA ASP A 495 28.83 -25.56 27.22
C ASP A 495 28.02 -26.84 27.49
N ASP A 496 27.63 -27.08 28.74
CA ASP A 496 26.89 -28.27 29.20
C ASP A 496 25.36 -28.12 29.12
N LYS A 497 24.86 -26.98 28.65
CA LYS A 497 23.42 -26.70 28.53
C LYS A 497 23.02 -26.52 27.08
N ASP A 498 21.87 -27.11 26.73
CA ASP A 498 21.26 -26.91 25.42
C ASP A 498 20.35 -25.66 25.37
N LEU A 499 19.97 -25.09 26.51
CA LEU A 499 18.95 -24.04 26.57
C LEU A 499 19.48 -22.73 27.17
N ILE A 500 19.19 -21.62 26.48
CA ILE A 500 19.40 -20.25 26.98
C ILE A 500 18.04 -19.61 27.27
N ASP A 501 17.90 -19.01 28.46
CA ASP A 501 16.80 -18.10 28.79
C ASP A 501 17.19 -16.67 28.38
N VAL A 502 16.63 -16.18 27.29
CA VAL A 502 16.92 -14.83 26.78
C VAL A 502 15.93 -13.86 27.38
N ARG A 503 16.46 -12.77 27.94
CA ARG A 503 15.67 -11.66 28.49
C ARG A 503 16.09 -10.36 27.83
N ARG A 504 15.10 -9.60 27.37
CA ARG A 504 15.32 -8.26 26.84
C ARG A 504 15.86 -7.35 27.94
N LYS A 505 16.82 -6.49 27.57
CA LYS A 505 17.36 -5.43 28.43
C LYS A 505 16.73 -4.08 28.10
N ALA A 506 16.80 -3.18 29.07
CA ALA A 506 16.29 -1.83 28.89
C ALA A 506 17.11 -1.09 27.83
N ARG A 507 16.45 -0.22 27.06
CA ARG A 507 17.09 0.63 26.04
C ARG A 507 16.55 2.06 26.09
N SER A 508 17.44 3.01 25.88
CA SER A 508 17.15 4.46 25.90
C SER A 508 16.98 5.07 24.51
N THR A 509 16.96 4.26 23.44
CA THR A 509 16.86 4.72 22.04
C THR A 509 15.64 5.62 21.79
N LEU A 510 14.53 5.37 22.49
CA LEU A 510 13.28 6.14 22.37
C LEU A 510 13.10 7.19 23.47
N HIS A 511 14.12 7.46 24.30
CA HIS A 511 14.07 8.59 25.23
C HIS A 511 14.07 9.90 24.45
N GLU A 512 13.22 10.84 24.86
CA GLU A 512 12.99 12.10 24.14
C GLU A 512 14.30 12.88 23.91
N ASP A 513 15.13 13.05 24.95
CA ASP A 513 16.42 13.74 24.85
C ASP A 513 17.38 13.06 23.86
N HIS A 514 17.34 11.72 23.77
CA HIS A 514 18.19 10.98 22.84
C HIS A 514 17.70 11.15 21.40
N ILE A 515 16.39 11.00 21.15
CA ILE A 515 15.79 11.24 19.84
C ILE A 515 16.13 12.65 19.36
N LEU A 516 15.91 13.66 20.22
CA LEU A 516 16.21 15.06 19.93
C LEU A 516 17.67 15.26 19.51
N ASN A 517 18.61 14.73 20.30
CA ASN A 517 20.04 14.83 20.00
C ASN A 517 20.41 14.16 18.66
N VAL A 518 19.85 12.98 18.37
CA VAL A 518 20.09 12.29 17.10
C VAL A 518 19.55 13.11 15.92
N LEU A 519 18.35 13.67 16.02
CA LEU A 519 17.74 14.47 14.96
C LEU A 519 18.43 15.83 14.75
N GLU A 520 18.83 16.51 15.83
CA GLU A 520 19.63 17.73 15.75
C GLU A 520 20.96 17.48 15.02
N SER A 521 21.58 16.32 15.23
CA SER A 521 22.82 15.95 14.53
C SER A 521 22.65 15.79 13.01
N THR A 522 21.44 15.49 12.54
CA THR A 522 21.08 15.41 11.12
C THR A 522 20.45 16.69 10.60
N GLY A 523 20.49 17.79 11.36
CA GLY A 523 19.89 19.06 10.95
C GLY A 523 18.37 19.02 10.84
N ASP A 524 17.71 18.14 11.59
CA ASP A 524 16.25 18.03 11.69
C ASP A 524 15.78 18.68 13.03
N PRO A 525 15.57 20.01 13.10
CA PRO A 525 15.40 20.72 14.38
C PRO A 525 13.98 20.72 14.96
N THR A 526 12.99 20.15 14.26
CA THR A 526 11.58 20.23 14.70
C THR A 526 11.01 18.88 15.07
N ILE A 527 10.45 18.82 16.28
CA ILE A 527 9.67 17.67 16.72
C ILE A 527 8.34 17.59 15.94
N GLY A 528 8.14 16.52 15.15
CA GLY A 528 6.85 16.15 14.59
C GLY A 528 5.93 15.62 15.69
N ARG A 529 4.64 15.43 15.40
CA ARG A 529 3.66 14.99 16.42
C ARG A 529 3.44 13.48 16.42
N SER A 530 4.04 12.75 15.49
CA SER A 530 4.06 11.28 15.46
C SER A 530 4.97 10.74 16.57
N GLN A 531 4.42 9.89 17.43
CA GLN A 531 5.21 9.22 18.47
C GLN A 531 5.90 8.00 17.90
N TYR A 532 7.15 7.75 18.32
CA TYR A 532 7.91 6.60 17.86
C TYR A 532 7.70 5.44 18.81
N ALA A 533 6.97 4.41 18.36
CA ALA A 533 6.72 3.21 19.16
C ALA A 533 7.86 2.20 19.07
N PHE A 534 8.63 2.24 17.98
CA PHE A 534 9.74 1.33 17.73
C PHE A 534 10.68 1.93 16.68
N VAL A 535 11.99 1.76 16.83
CA VAL A 535 12.98 2.01 15.77
C VAL A 535 13.78 0.74 15.52
N SER A 536 14.19 0.51 14.28
CA SER A 536 14.88 -0.74 13.88
C SER A 536 16.17 -1.01 14.67
N ARG A 537 16.79 0.02 15.27
CA ARG A 537 17.93 -0.13 16.20
C ARG A 537 17.63 -0.96 17.43
N ASP A 538 16.37 -1.14 17.78
CA ASP A 538 15.93 -1.95 18.92
C ASP A 538 15.60 -3.41 18.52
N GLY A 539 15.95 -3.81 17.29
CA GLY A 539 15.90 -5.20 16.85
C GLY A 539 14.72 -5.53 15.96
N TYR A 540 13.88 -6.48 16.37
CA TYR A 540 12.78 -6.99 15.55
C TYR A 540 11.40 -6.80 16.22
N PRO A 541 10.48 -6.03 15.62
CA PRO A 541 9.24 -5.64 16.28
C PRO A 541 8.17 -6.75 16.32
N TYR A 542 8.27 -7.80 15.50
CA TYR A 542 7.22 -8.84 15.42
C TYR A 542 7.46 -10.06 16.33
N ALA A 543 8.58 -10.11 17.05
CA ALA A 543 8.99 -11.27 17.85
C ALA A 543 7.93 -11.75 18.86
N GLY A 544 7.07 -10.85 19.37
CA GLY A 544 6.02 -11.18 20.35
C GLY A 544 4.58 -11.03 19.86
N LEU A 545 4.33 -10.68 18.60
CA LEU A 545 2.95 -10.41 18.15
C LEU A 545 2.13 -11.69 17.96
N GLY A 546 2.80 -12.80 17.59
CA GLY A 546 2.14 -14.08 17.40
C GLY A 546 0.97 -14.01 16.40
N ARG A 547 -0.03 -14.86 16.60
CA ARG A 547 -1.18 -14.99 15.70
C ARG A 547 -2.24 -13.91 15.87
N PHE A 548 -2.43 -13.43 17.10
CA PHE A 548 -3.55 -12.55 17.46
C PHE A 548 -3.12 -11.09 17.60
N GLY A 549 -1.82 -10.81 17.51
CA GLY A 549 -1.28 -9.48 17.75
C GLY A 549 -1.16 -9.18 19.23
N TRP A 550 -0.66 -7.98 19.52
CA TRP A 550 -0.59 -7.41 20.85
C TRP A 550 -1.02 -5.95 20.79
N LYS A 551 -1.66 -5.46 21.86
CA LYS A 551 -2.20 -4.09 21.89
C LYS A 551 -1.11 -3.02 21.72
N ASN A 552 0.11 -3.32 22.17
CA ASN A 552 1.23 -2.39 22.14
C ASN A 552 2.40 -2.99 21.35
N TRP A 553 3.24 -2.14 20.77
CA TRP A 553 4.55 -2.54 20.28
C TRP A 553 5.49 -2.92 21.43
N PRO A 554 6.59 -3.66 21.16
CA PRO A 554 7.57 -4.03 22.19
C PRO A 554 8.09 -2.81 22.96
N VAL A 555 8.12 -2.90 24.30
CA VAL A 555 8.59 -1.79 25.16
C VAL A 555 9.98 -2.07 25.73
N PHE A 556 10.87 -1.07 25.67
CA PHE A 556 12.25 -1.20 26.13
C PHE A 556 12.52 -0.54 27.49
N GLN A 557 11.46 -0.10 28.17
CA GLN A 557 11.51 0.33 29.55
C GLN A 557 10.59 -0.59 30.37
N PRO A 558 11.10 -1.23 31.44
CA PRO A 558 10.26 -2.08 32.27
C PRO A 558 9.24 -1.24 33.05
N SER A 559 8.16 -1.89 33.49
CA SER A 559 7.13 -1.22 34.29
C SER A 559 7.74 -0.62 35.56
N ARG A 560 7.37 0.65 35.81
CA ARG A 560 7.64 1.35 37.07
C ARG A 560 6.49 1.24 38.07
N SER A 561 5.45 0.46 37.76
CA SER A 561 4.31 0.28 38.66
C SER A 561 4.71 -0.45 39.94
N SER A 562 4.08 -0.07 41.06
CA SER A 562 4.29 -0.69 42.37
C SER A 562 3.99 -2.18 42.40
N ASP A 563 3.04 -2.61 41.57
CA ASP A 563 2.46 -3.96 41.63
C ASP A 563 3.26 -5.00 40.80
N ALA A 564 4.13 -4.53 39.89
CA ALA A 564 4.93 -5.38 39.00
C ALA A 564 6.24 -4.69 38.54
N PRO A 565 7.09 -4.21 39.48
CA PRO A 565 8.29 -3.46 39.13
C PRO A 565 9.28 -4.33 38.35
N GLY A 566 9.86 -3.78 37.28
CA GLY A 566 10.87 -4.50 36.49
C GLY A 566 10.30 -5.49 35.46
N ILE A 567 8.97 -5.67 35.40
CA ILE A 567 8.31 -6.57 34.43
C ILE A 567 7.97 -5.79 33.16
N TYR A 568 8.26 -6.38 32.01
CA TYR A 568 7.79 -5.88 30.74
C TYR A 568 6.37 -6.38 30.46
N SER A 569 5.52 -5.51 29.91
CA SER A 569 4.13 -5.83 29.62
C SER A 569 3.92 -6.63 28.34
N ASP A 570 4.93 -6.73 27.47
CA ASP A 570 4.80 -7.44 26.19
C ASP A 570 5.48 -8.82 26.21
N PRO A 571 4.92 -9.80 25.47
CA PRO A 571 5.42 -11.17 25.44
C PRO A 571 6.79 -11.31 24.75
N ALA A 572 7.26 -10.33 23.98
CA ALA A 572 8.57 -10.39 23.32
C ALA A 572 9.74 -10.20 24.30
N ALA A 573 9.46 -9.84 25.55
CA ALA A 573 10.49 -9.57 26.56
C ALA A 573 11.33 -10.79 26.95
N ARG A 574 10.83 -12.01 26.69
CA ARG A 574 11.48 -13.27 27.07
C ARG A 574 11.27 -14.33 26.01
N CYS A 575 12.32 -15.08 25.72
CA CYS A 575 12.28 -16.22 24.81
C CYS A 575 13.36 -17.23 25.20
N SER A 576 13.43 -18.36 24.50
CA SER A 576 14.46 -19.37 24.75
C SER A 576 15.09 -19.85 23.45
N ILE A 577 16.40 -20.15 23.51
CA ILE A 577 17.17 -20.67 22.38
C ILE A 577 17.64 -22.07 22.76
N SER A 578 17.28 -23.08 21.97
CA SER A 578 17.89 -24.42 22.03
C SER A 578 19.09 -24.47 21.08
N ARG A 579 20.27 -24.90 21.56
CA ARG A 579 21.48 -25.05 20.75
C ARG A 579 21.26 -26.05 19.64
N THR A 580 20.68 -27.20 19.99
CA THR A 580 20.39 -28.30 19.07
C THR A 580 19.35 -27.89 18.04
N GLU A 581 18.29 -27.20 18.45
CA GLU A 581 17.29 -26.74 17.50
C GLU A 581 17.84 -25.62 16.60
N CYS A 582 18.47 -24.60 17.18
CA CYS A 582 18.74 -23.36 16.45
C CYS A 582 20.09 -23.36 15.71
N LEU A 583 21.13 -24.01 16.24
CA LEU A 583 22.52 -23.88 15.76
C LEU A 583 23.18 -25.20 15.32
N ALA A 584 22.51 -26.34 15.46
CA ALA A 584 23.08 -27.61 15.01
C ALA A 584 23.03 -27.77 13.49
N ALA A 585 24.19 -28.08 12.91
CA ALA A 585 24.30 -28.59 11.54
C ALA A 585 23.76 -30.03 11.49
N SER A 586 22.44 -30.15 11.36
CA SER A 586 21.72 -31.42 11.57
C SER A 586 21.42 -32.21 10.30
N ASN A 587 21.64 -31.63 9.10
CA ASN A 587 21.44 -32.32 7.82
C ASN A 587 22.25 -31.67 6.66
N ALA A 588 22.25 -32.32 5.50
CA ALA A 588 23.00 -31.86 4.32
C ALA A 588 22.56 -30.50 3.75
N ARG A 589 21.35 -30.00 4.08
CA ARG A 589 20.88 -28.66 3.68
C ARG A 589 21.35 -27.55 4.63
N ILE A 590 21.65 -27.88 5.87
CA ILE A 590 22.19 -26.95 6.88
C ILE A 590 23.69 -27.21 7.00
N ARG A 591 24.42 -26.96 5.90
CA ARG A 591 25.88 -26.96 5.89
C ARG A 591 26.37 -25.53 5.76
N GLY A 592 27.43 -25.21 6.48
CA GLY A 592 28.05 -23.88 6.44
C GLY A 592 27.27 -22.78 7.14
N ALA A 593 27.85 -21.59 7.18
CA ALA A 593 27.29 -20.43 7.86
C ALA A 593 25.98 -19.96 7.17
N SER A 594 25.96 -19.95 5.84
CA SER A 594 24.78 -19.62 5.03
C SER A 594 23.59 -20.55 5.29
N GLY A 595 23.86 -21.85 5.56
CA GLY A 595 22.85 -22.83 5.94
C GLY A 595 22.24 -22.55 7.33
N ILE A 596 23.07 -22.22 8.31
CA ILE A 596 22.61 -21.83 9.65
C ILE A 596 21.83 -20.52 9.60
N PHE A 597 22.30 -19.56 8.82
CA PHE A 597 21.59 -18.31 8.57
C PHE A 597 20.21 -18.58 7.97
N THR A 598 20.13 -19.40 6.91
CA THR A 598 18.87 -19.78 6.26
C THR A 598 17.89 -20.41 7.24
N ARG A 599 18.40 -21.26 8.14
CA ARG A 599 17.61 -21.87 9.21
C ARG A 599 17.00 -20.83 10.15
N LEU A 600 17.83 -19.94 10.71
CA LEU A 600 17.40 -18.91 11.66
C LEU A 600 16.49 -17.85 11.02
N ALA A 601 16.79 -17.50 9.77
CA ALA A 601 16.08 -16.46 9.04
C ALA A 601 14.71 -16.95 8.54
N PHE A 602 14.59 -18.18 8.04
CA PHE A 602 13.40 -18.59 7.28
C PHE A 602 12.74 -19.89 7.74
N GLU A 603 13.49 -20.87 8.26
CA GLU A 603 12.96 -22.21 8.55
C GLU A 603 12.44 -22.37 9.98
N VAL A 604 13.14 -21.79 10.97
CA VAL A 604 12.71 -21.70 12.37
C VAL A 604 12.84 -20.24 12.83
N PRO A 605 11.93 -19.36 12.37
CA PRO A 605 12.06 -17.92 12.59
C PRO A 605 12.05 -17.51 14.07
N HIS A 606 11.44 -18.29 14.97
CA HIS A 606 11.45 -18.03 16.41
C HIS A 606 12.87 -18.11 17.01
N CYS A 607 13.73 -18.99 16.50
CA CYS A 607 15.15 -19.02 16.88
C CYS A 607 15.83 -17.71 16.49
N GLY A 608 15.65 -17.25 15.24
CA GLY A 608 16.24 -16.00 14.77
C GLY A 608 15.73 -14.76 15.52
N ASP A 609 14.43 -14.71 15.83
CA ASP A 609 13.83 -13.61 16.60
C ASP A 609 14.43 -13.54 18.02
N CYS A 610 14.66 -14.70 18.64
CA CYS A 610 15.26 -14.79 19.96
C CYS A 610 16.77 -14.49 19.95
N VAL A 611 17.49 -14.91 18.91
CA VAL A 611 18.89 -14.51 18.66
C VAL A 611 19.01 -13.00 18.54
N ILE A 612 18.13 -12.33 17.79
CA ILE A 612 18.12 -10.87 17.70
C ILE A 612 17.90 -10.24 19.08
N THR A 613 16.96 -10.78 19.87
CA THR A 613 16.69 -10.28 21.22
C THR A 613 17.93 -10.39 22.12
N ALA A 614 18.66 -11.51 22.05
CA ALA A 614 19.90 -11.72 22.80
C ALA A 614 21.00 -10.75 22.37
N LEU A 615 21.23 -10.59 21.07
CA LEU A 615 22.31 -9.76 20.53
C LEU A 615 22.04 -8.26 20.69
N VAL A 616 20.77 -7.82 20.60
CA VAL A 616 20.38 -6.45 20.97
C VAL A 616 20.72 -6.19 22.44
N ALA A 617 20.40 -7.12 23.34
CA ALA A 617 20.76 -7.02 24.76
C ALA A 617 22.27 -7.04 25.02
N SER A 618 23.06 -7.67 24.15
CA SER A 618 24.54 -7.67 24.21
C SER A 618 25.16 -6.41 23.58
N SER A 619 24.42 -5.70 22.72
CA SER A 619 24.89 -4.48 22.04
C SER A 619 24.81 -3.21 22.91
N GLY A 620 24.32 -3.32 24.13
CA GLY A 620 24.17 -2.20 25.07
C GLY A 620 22.86 -1.44 24.91
N ASP A 621 22.89 -0.15 25.26
CA ASP A 621 21.70 0.68 25.44
C ASP A 621 21.13 1.23 24.12
N LEU A 622 21.99 1.52 23.13
CA LEU A 622 21.61 2.32 21.94
C LEU A 622 21.97 1.68 20.59
N GLY A 623 23.00 0.83 20.54
CA GLY A 623 23.59 0.32 19.29
C GLY A 623 23.27 -1.14 18.96
N LEU A 624 23.92 -1.63 17.91
CA LEU A 624 23.83 -2.99 17.36
C LEU A 624 25.21 -3.67 17.23
N SER A 625 26.20 -3.26 18.03
CA SER A 625 27.60 -3.71 17.92
C SER A 625 27.80 -5.23 17.91
N ALA A 626 26.98 -6.00 18.64
CA ALA A 626 27.13 -7.46 18.74
C ALA A 626 26.80 -8.20 17.42
N PHE A 627 26.09 -7.56 16.49
CA PHE A 627 25.80 -8.15 15.18
C PHE A 627 26.96 -8.01 14.19
N LEU A 628 27.82 -7.02 14.39
CA LEU A 628 28.72 -6.52 13.35
C LEU A 628 30.06 -7.28 13.35
N PRO A 629 30.67 -7.54 12.18
CA PRO A 629 32.03 -8.09 12.10
C PRO A 629 33.06 -7.24 12.85
N GLU A 630 34.19 -7.84 13.24
CA GLU A 630 35.31 -7.08 13.79
C GLU A 630 35.82 -6.03 12.78
N PRO A 631 36.34 -4.87 13.24
CA PRO A 631 36.75 -3.77 12.35
C PRO A 631 37.82 -4.15 11.32
N ASP A 632 38.64 -5.16 11.60
CA ASP A 632 39.71 -5.68 10.75
C ASP A 632 39.27 -6.83 9.83
N ARG A 633 38.01 -7.29 9.92
CA ARG A 633 37.45 -8.32 9.03
C ARG A 633 37.41 -7.78 7.59
N ALA A 634 38.35 -8.26 6.77
CA ALA A 634 38.41 -7.99 5.35
C ALA A 634 38.13 -9.26 4.54
N TRP A 635 37.48 -9.11 3.38
CA TRP A 635 37.33 -10.19 2.42
C TRP A 635 38.06 -9.84 1.13
N MET A 636 39.02 -10.67 0.74
CA MET A 636 39.83 -10.51 -0.48
C MET A 636 39.70 -11.79 -1.31
N SER A 637 39.07 -11.70 -2.48
CA SER A 637 39.01 -12.83 -3.40
C SER A 637 40.37 -13.04 -4.08
N TRP A 638 40.78 -14.29 -4.22
CA TRP A 638 41.96 -14.71 -4.98
C TRP A 638 41.72 -14.81 -6.49
N LYS A 639 40.47 -14.64 -6.96
CA LYS A 639 40.02 -14.96 -8.33
C LYS A 639 39.13 -13.91 -9.00
N ASP A 640 39.11 -12.68 -8.53
CA ASP A 640 38.28 -11.64 -9.15
C ASP A 640 39.01 -11.00 -10.34
N ALA A 641 38.80 -11.54 -11.54
CA ALA A 641 39.22 -10.91 -12.80
C ALA A 641 38.23 -9.82 -13.29
N ALA A 642 37.09 -9.64 -12.61
CA ALA A 642 36.09 -8.64 -12.94
C ALA A 642 36.07 -7.53 -11.87
N GLU A 643 36.15 -6.27 -12.29
CA GLU A 643 36.02 -5.14 -11.37
C GLU A 643 34.58 -5.09 -10.80
N PRO A 644 34.42 -5.05 -9.47
CA PRO A 644 33.10 -4.95 -8.85
C PRO A 644 32.43 -3.63 -9.22
N SER A 645 31.14 -3.67 -9.58
CA SER A 645 30.37 -2.45 -9.86
C SER A 645 30.35 -1.56 -8.62
N THR A 646 30.99 -0.39 -8.71
CA THR A 646 31.13 0.57 -7.61
C THR A 646 29.81 1.25 -7.22
N ALA A 647 28.79 1.08 -8.06
CA ALA A 647 27.61 1.91 -8.03
C ALA A 647 26.41 1.25 -7.36
N ILE A 648 26.36 -0.07 -7.21
CA ILE A 648 25.21 -0.78 -6.62
C ILE A 648 25.27 -0.71 -5.09
N ALA A 649 24.16 -0.32 -4.47
CA ALA A 649 24.03 -0.32 -3.02
C ALA A 649 24.03 -1.75 -2.42
N PRO A 650 24.56 -1.96 -1.20
CA PRO A 650 24.52 -3.24 -0.51
C PRO A 650 23.13 -3.84 -0.41
N HIS A 651 22.99 -5.08 -0.86
CA HIS A 651 21.78 -5.86 -0.68
C HIS A 651 22.09 -7.36 -0.58
N LEU A 652 21.26 -8.09 0.16
CA LEU A 652 21.20 -9.56 0.09
C LEU A 652 20.39 -9.98 -1.16
N PRO A 653 20.41 -11.26 -1.58
CA PRO A 653 19.69 -11.74 -2.76
C PRO A 653 18.21 -11.30 -2.84
N LEU A 654 17.80 -10.84 -4.02
CA LEU A 654 16.47 -10.34 -4.36
C LEU A 654 15.67 -11.39 -5.14
N VAL A 655 15.36 -12.51 -4.48
CA VAL A 655 14.60 -13.64 -5.05
C VAL A 655 13.27 -13.81 -4.32
N ALA A 656 12.22 -14.26 -5.00
CA ALA A 656 10.89 -14.48 -4.40
C ALA A 656 10.87 -15.61 -3.36
N ASN A 657 11.72 -16.62 -3.52
CA ASN A 657 11.82 -17.77 -2.63
C ASN A 657 13.25 -17.88 -2.11
N TYR A 658 13.43 -17.87 -0.79
CA TYR A 658 14.75 -17.89 -0.16
C TYR A 658 15.57 -19.13 -0.53
N ARG A 659 14.92 -20.25 -0.92
CA ARG A 659 15.62 -21.48 -1.33
C ARG A 659 16.38 -21.33 -2.65
N ALA A 660 16.08 -20.29 -3.44
CA ALA A 660 16.81 -19.97 -4.67
C ALA A 660 17.98 -18.98 -4.43
N ALA A 661 18.14 -18.46 -3.20
CA ALA A 661 19.19 -17.51 -2.88
C ALA A 661 20.51 -18.23 -2.53
N ASN A 662 21.62 -17.57 -2.85
CA ASN A 662 22.93 -17.91 -2.33
C ASN A 662 23.36 -16.84 -1.32
N PHE A 663 23.47 -17.22 -0.05
CA PHE A 663 23.79 -16.32 1.05
C PHE A 663 25.25 -16.43 1.54
N THR A 664 26.13 -17.13 0.81
CA THR A 664 27.55 -17.17 1.20
C THR A 664 28.17 -15.78 1.15
N LEU A 665 29.16 -15.54 2.01
CA LEU A 665 29.89 -14.26 2.06
C LEU A 665 30.42 -13.87 0.68
N SER A 666 31.10 -14.81 0.01
CA SER A 666 31.68 -14.62 -1.33
C SER A 666 30.65 -14.21 -2.38
N HIS A 667 29.49 -14.87 -2.43
CA HIS A 667 28.46 -14.55 -3.41
C HIS A 667 27.88 -13.16 -3.16
N VAL A 668 27.46 -12.87 -1.92
CA VAL A 668 26.86 -11.58 -1.54
C VAL A 668 27.83 -10.42 -1.78
N PHE A 669 29.09 -10.57 -1.37
CA PHE A 669 30.11 -9.53 -1.56
C PHE A 669 30.37 -9.27 -3.05
N THR A 670 30.46 -10.31 -3.87
CA THR A 670 30.71 -10.14 -5.30
C THR A 670 29.60 -9.34 -6.01
N GLN A 671 28.36 -9.36 -5.51
CA GLN A 671 27.25 -8.63 -6.13
C GLN A 671 27.28 -7.12 -5.87
N SER A 672 27.68 -6.67 -4.67
CA SER A 672 27.47 -5.27 -4.26
C SER A 672 28.52 -4.72 -3.29
N ARG A 673 29.73 -5.30 -3.20
CA ARG A 673 30.80 -4.73 -2.36
C ARG A 673 31.28 -3.36 -2.87
N GLY A 674 31.26 -3.14 -4.19
CA GLY A 674 31.93 -2.00 -4.80
C GLY A 674 33.44 -2.02 -4.51
N GLU A 675 34.01 -0.91 -4.05
CA GLU A 675 35.46 -0.80 -3.79
C GLU A 675 35.88 -1.29 -2.39
N THR A 676 34.93 -1.55 -1.47
CA THR A 676 35.28 -1.91 -0.10
C THR A 676 35.67 -3.39 0.02
N THR A 677 36.80 -3.64 0.69
CA THR A 677 37.19 -4.97 1.18
C THR A 677 36.77 -5.18 2.64
N SER A 678 36.47 -4.10 3.37
CA SER A 678 35.97 -4.16 4.75
C SER A 678 34.58 -4.79 4.79
N VAL A 679 34.47 -5.92 5.49
CA VAL A 679 33.20 -6.62 5.64
C VAL A 679 32.26 -5.84 6.53
N ARG A 680 32.82 -5.24 7.60
CA ARG A 680 32.07 -4.44 8.57
C ARG A 680 31.40 -3.23 7.92
N ASP A 681 32.12 -2.50 7.07
CA ASP A 681 31.58 -1.28 6.45
C ASP A 681 30.42 -1.59 5.51
N TRP A 682 30.56 -2.67 4.73
CA TRP A 682 29.49 -3.14 3.85
C TRP A 682 28.25 -3.56 4.65
N VAL A 683 28.44 -4.29 5.75
CA VAL A 683 27.36 -4.72 6.65
C VAL A 683 26.65 -3.53 7.29
N VAL A 684 27.41 -2.56 7.77
CA VAL A 684 26.85 -1.35 8.40
C VAL A 684 25.98 -0.57 7.41
N GLU A 685 26.42 -0.47 6.15
CA GLU A 685 25.64 0.14 5.08
C GLU A 685 24.38 -0.68 4.75
N LEU A 686 24.47 -2.01 4.71
CA LEU A 686 23.32 -2.91 4.54
C LEU A 686 22.26 -2.72 5.64
N VAL A 687 22.68 -2.73 6.91
CA VAL A 687 21.77 -2.54 8.05
C VAL A 687 21.15 -1.15 8.02
N ALA A 688 21.94 -0.12 7.72
CA ALA A 688 21.45 1.25 7.60
C ALA A 688 20.43 1.40 6.45
N ARG A 689 20.65 0.75 5.30
CA ARG A 689 19.73 0.77 4.15
C ARG A 689 18.30 0.34 4.53
N TYR A 690 18.16 -0.67 5.37
CA TYR A 690 16.86 -1.22 5.77
C TYR A 690 16.34 -0.65 7.10
N ARG A 691 16.90 0.45 7.59
CA ARG A 691 16.40 1.10 8.82
C ARG A 691 14.97 1.61 8.65
N PHE A 692 14.18 1.55 9.71
CA PHE A 692 12.80 2.02 9.71
C PHE A 692 12.36 2.42 11.13
N THR A 693 11.25 3.15 11.19
CA THR A 693 10.55 3.50 12.42
C THR A 693 9.11 3.01 12.35
N ILE A 694 8.53 2.59 13.47
CA ILE A 694 7.09 2.42 13.60
C ILE A 694 6.52 3.63 14.33
N GLY A 695 5.71 4.41 13.62
CA GLY A 695 5.09 5.62 14.14
C GLY A 695 3.66 5.40 14.58
N LEU A 696 3.28 6.09 15.65
CA LEU A 696 1.91 6.29 16.11
C LEU A 696 1.54 7.73 15.81
N THR A 697 0.83 7.93 14.71
CA THR A 697 0.27 9.24 14.36
C THR A 697 -1.19 9.25 14.80
N PRO A 698 -1.64 10.28 15.54
CA PRO A 698 -3.06 10.47 15.81
C PRO A 698 -3.83 10.52 14.49
N SER A 699 -4.62 9.48 14.20
CA SER A 699 -5.39 9.41 12.96
C SER A 699 -6.80 8.88 13.20
N HIS A 700 -7.68 9.16 12.25
CA HIS A 700 -9.07 8.71 12.31
C HIS A 700 -9.55 8.20 10.96
N PHE A 701 -10.06 6.97 10.95
CA PHE A 701 -10.75 6.40 9.80
C PHE A 701 -12.26 6.46 10.04
N ALA A 702 -12.97 7.23 9.21
CA ALA A 702 -14.41 7.44 9.35
C ALA A 702 -15.16 6.89 8.13
N MET A 703 -16.15 6.02 8.40
CA MET A 703 -17.10 5.55 7.39
C MET A 703 -18.32 6.48 7.33
N LEU A 704 -18.50 7.18 6.21
CA LEU A 704 -19.65 8.06 6.00
C LEU A 704 -20.86 7.23 5.56
N ARG A 705 -21.91 7.12 6.38
CA ARG A 705 -23.08 6.25 6.07
C ARG A 705 -24.35 6.99 5.66
N ASN A 706 -24.67 8.08 6.38
CA ASN A 706 -25.90 8.85 6.16
C ASN A 706 -25.75 10.30 6.70
N PRO A 707 -26.62 11.25 6.29
CA PRO A 707 -26.49 12.67 6.66
C PRO A 707 -26.43 12.96 8.17
N ASN A 708 -27.13 12.19 9.00
CA ASN A 708 -27.18 12.44 10.44
C ASN A 708 -25.85 12.05 11.10
N SER A 709 -25.30 10.88 10.75
CA SER A 709 -23.99 10.45 11.26
C SER A 709 -22.87 11.36 10.78
N ILE A 710 -22.93 11.80 9.52
CA ILE A 710 -21.98 12.75 8.93
C ILE A 710 -21.99 14.08 9.70
N LYS A 711 -23.19 14.66 9.91
CA LYS A 711 -23.32 15.92 10.66
C LYS A 711 -22.81 15.81 12.10
N ALA A 712 -23.07 14.69 12.77
CA ALA A 712 -22.59 14.45 14.13
C ALA A 712 -21.05 14.32 14.17
N LEU A 713 -20.47 13.57 13.22
CA LEU A 713 -19.02 13.41 13.10
C LEU A 713 -18.31 14.75 12.84
N PHE A 714 -18.75 15.52 11.85
CA PHE A 714 -18.16 16.83 11.56
C PHE A 714 -18.34 17.81 12.72
N GLY A 715 -19.47 17.73 13.42
CA GLY A 715 -19.67 18.49 14.66
C GLY A 715 -18.61 18.19 15.72
N ARG A 716 -18.14 16.93 15.83
CA ARG A 716 -17.06 16.54 16.75
C ARG A 716 -15.68 17.00 16.30
N PHE A 717 -15.40 17.03 14.99
CA PHE A 717 -14.14 17.60 14.50
C PHE A 717 -14.05 19.09 14.84
N GLU A 718 -15.12 19.85 14.58
CA GLU A 718 -15.09 21.31 14.75
C GLU A 718 -15.31 21.80 16.18
N LYS A 719 -15.99 21.01 17.04
CA LYS A 719 -16.33 21.42 18.40
C LYS A 719 -15.91 20.35 19.40
N LYS A 720 -15.32 20.79 20.51
CA LYS A 720 -15.02 19.90 21.63
C LYS A 720 -16.32 19.55 22.34
N ILE A 721 -16.98 18.48 21.88
CA ILE A 721 -18.28 18.05 22.43
C ILE A 721 -18.09 17.38 23.79
N HIS A 722 -16.97 16.68 24.00
CA HIS A 722 -16.60 16.08 25.28
C HIS A 722 -15.15 16.44 25.66
N PRO A 723 -14.85 16.69 26.96
CA PRO A 723 -13.50 17.00 27.44
C PRO A 723 -12.44 15.96 27.05
N ASP A 724 -12.85 14.69 26.98
CA ASP A 724 -12.01 13.52 26.70
C ASP A 724 -11.97 13.13 25.20
N ASP A 725 -12.65 13.88 24.32
CA ASP A 725 -12.66 13.56 22.89
C ASP A 725 -11.32 13.97 22.24
N THR A 726 -10.49 12.98 21.90
CA THR A 726 -9.19 13.18 21.24
C THR A 726 -9.30 13.34 19.72
N ILE A 727 -10.51 13.26 19.16
CA ILE A 727 -10.72 13.36 17.71
C ILE A 727 -10.31 14.72 17.13
N GLN A 728 -10.18 15.75 17.97
CA GLN A 728 -9.73 17.08 17.55
C GLN A 728 -8.20 17.16 17.39
N ASP A 729 -7.48 16.23 18.00
CA ASP A 729 -6.02 16.19 17.98
C ASP A 729 -5.47 15.33 16.83
N ILE A 730 -6.34 14.83 15.95
CA ILE A 730 -5.95 14.01 14.81
C ILE A 730 -5.11 14.82 13.82
N MET A 731 -4.13 14.17 13.24
CA MET A 731 -3.25 14.71 12.21
C MET A 731 -3.64 14.21 10.82
N MET A 732 -4.12 12.97 10.73
CA MET A 732 -4.57 12.36 9.49
C MET A 732 -6.03 11.92 9.62
N LEU A 733 -6.81 12.20 8.58
CA LEU A 733 -8.21 11.80 8.50
C LEU A 733 -8.44 11.05 7.19
N CYS A 734 -9.08 9.89 7.25
CA CYS A 734 -9.61 9.20 6.08
C CYS A 734 -11.14 9.19 6.15
N LEU A 735 -11.80 9.63 5.07
CA LEU A 735 -13.25 9.69 4.94
C LEU A 735 -13.76 8.70 3.89
N ASN A 736 -14.03 7.47 4.31
CA ASN A 736 -14.50 6.42 3.41
C ASN A 736 -15.98 6.59 3.04
N ASP A 737 -16.29 6.54 1.74
CA ASP A 737 -17.64 6.72 1.19
C ASP A 737 -18.51 5.45 1.25
N ASP A 738 -18.96 5.10 2.45
CA ASP A 738 -19.97 4.04 2.67
C ASP A 738 -21.42 4.56 2.59
N ILE A 739 -21.66 5.69 1.89
CA ILE A 739 -22.94 6.39 1.97
C ILE A 739 -24.04 5.52 1.35
N SER A 740 -25.04 5.15 2.15
CA SER A 740 -26.13 4.25 1.76
C SER A 740 -27.50 4.91 1.78
N LEU A 741 -27.63 6.07 2.42
CA LEU A 741 -28.90 6.77 2.60
C LEU A 741 -28.73 8.26 2.25
N GLN A 742 -29.66 8.80 1.46
CA GLN A 742 -29.70 10.22 1.04
C GLN A 742 -28.35 10.74 0.49
N PRO A 743 -27.81 10.12 -0.59
CA PRO A 743 -26.48 10.43 -1.10
C PRO A 743 -26.27 11.90 -1.49
N GLU A 744 -27.24 12.54 -2.15
CA GLU A 744 -27.15 13.97 -2.54
C GLU A 744 -27.02 14.90 -1.33
N ARG A 745 -27.76 14.61 -0.25
CA ARG A 745 -27.69 15.38 0.99
C ARG A 745 -26.37 15.13 1.72
N ALA A 746 -25.88 13.89 1.70
CA ALA A 746 -24.61 13.52 2.29
C ALA A 746 -23.44 14.20 1.55
N ASP A 747 -23.45 14.19 0.22
CA ASP A 747 -22.52 14.92 -0.65
C ASP A 747 -22.51 16.42 -0.31
N THR A 748 -23.69 17.05 -0.25
CA THR A 748 -23.82 18.48 0.10
C THR A 748 -23.19 18.79 1.46
N LEU A 749 -23.37 17.91 2.46
CA LEU A 749 -22.77 18.08 3.79
C LEU A 749 -21.25 17.93 3.75
N LEU A 750 -20.75 16.89 3.07
CA LEU A 750 -19.33 16.62 2.91
C LEU A 750 -18.63 17.79 2.20
N ARG A 751 -19.11 18.19 1.03
CA ARG A 751 -18.55 19.32 0.27
C ARG A 751 -18.57 20.63 1.05
N LYS A 752 -19.67 20.92 1.74
CA LYS A 752 -19.77 22.11 2.59
C LYS A 752 -18.74 22.10 3.71
N TRP A 753 -18.57 20.95 4.38
CA TRP A 753 -17.58 20.82 5.45
C TRP A 753 -16.15 20.96 4.92
N GLN A 754 -15.80 20.26 3.83
CA GLN A 754 -14.48 20.36 3.22
C GLN A 754 -14.12 21.80 2.81
N ALA A 755 -15.05 22.52 2.18
CA ALA A 755 -14.86 23.91 1.78
C ALA A 755 -14.73 24.87 2.97
N GLN A 756 -15.38 24.56 4.09
CA GLN A 756 -15.23 25.32 5.34
C GLN A 756 -13.90 25.05 6.02
N ARG A 757 -13.44 23.79 6.02
CA ARG A 757 -12.22 23.35 6.67
C ARG A 757 -10.98 23.84 5.94
N TRP A 758 -10.95 23.76 4.61
CA TRP A 758 -9.83 24.20 3.77
C TRP A 758 -10.29 25.26 2.75
N PRO A 759 -10.56 26.50 3.19
CA PRO A 759 -11.15 27.53 2.34
C PRO A 759 -10.15 28.16 1.36
N ARG A 760 -8.84 28.08 1.64
CA ARG A 760 -7.80 28.69 0.82
C ARG A 760 -7.63 27.88 -0.47
N LYS A 761 -7.93 28.52 -1.61
CA LYS A 761 -7.66 27.94 -2.93
C LYS A 761 -6.15 27.85 -3.17
N ALA A 762 -5.74 26.81 -3.88
CA ALA A 762 -4.44 26.78 -4.52
C ALA A 762 -4.42 27.69 -5.77
N ASP A 763 -3.26 28.22 -6.15
CA ASP A 763 -3.11 29.15 -7.28
C ASP A 763 -3.45 28.50 -8.64
N TRP A 764 -3.26 27.18 -8.74
CA TRP A 764 -3.67 26.38 -9.89
C TRP A 764 -5.17 26.11 -9.95
N GLU A 765 -5.97 26.57 -8.99
CA GLU A 765 -7.42 26.48 -9.07
C GLU A 765 -8.03 27.64 -9.86
N LEU A 766 -9.07 27.33 -10.65
CA LEU A 766 -9.85 28.28 -11.44
C LEU A 766 -10.72 29.23 -10.59
#